data_AF-A0A6P4XLD9-F1
#
_entry.id   AF-A0A6P4XLD9-F1
#
_cell.length_a   1.000
_cell.length_b   1.000
_cell.length_c   1.000
_cell.angle_alpha   90.00
_cell.angle_beta   90.00
_cell.angle_gamma   90.00
#
_symmetry.space_group_name_H-M   'P 1'
#
loop_
_entity.id
_entity.type
_entity.pdbx_description
1 polymer ?
#
loop_
_entity_poly.entity_id
_entity_poly.type
_entity_poly.pdbx_seq_one_letter_code
_entity_poly.pdbx_strand_id
1 'polypeptide(L)'
;MVDILEQVQVLDLQQVKQVSSTLEHVINKPEELSDESQVKAADTLKTLEEVLTTQSSELGAEELEKTAAHLVSGAVNVLEASSQSAGKKREEAQLQNRTSDFQKNEEATTTAFQAIDNLALAMIDRKYRDEKPTLVQAKDFLMSLARSGCEGPGARFIQTGGETKAYFQIPKNTTTNLCINGTVGSQTYFTPQNPFEYANNAEDVRTPVLGLSVLGDRRKLIVRNLEDDESIESINPVQNTATPVNGTAMSSNSRQITVHRFNTSEPGVAFYVRVNPDVSGDDANVTLRAYLKRGDVVTPGDYSHNVTLTRTGYTSDGRTMTGMQPYSWFLNQSTLNISDEQETWAIGIQRVPTVDENGEISDSRVLYNTSITAYKCISFDETMKTWTDNGCKVGSKTTGEQLHCICDRLTPAFAGFVAPNPLDLGSSFTFNLDRSVIALVTVCVVMALYIVAVFIGRSADLNDERKRQKLSKTKGNGYLSHHLWVSVVKFPSGHFTRVQRISCCLSLLMSFMLVNIMFYRGDRDLLSKVTIGDVELSLPFSLTSFIIGLQSSLIALPINVFIVVLFRYSGTRQEASTSLHTSKPKNKSRYGVTLKDQHIGELVLPRYLPKVQNLRSEFNAEYTADPTAYIDRLKKDAALKKVDTRYVIKKEGSKVTVDQRPYRPFPWWCRIVAWLLVAAIVVVSGAFTVLYGNEYGRAKSQSWLFAFLISFLTDVIILQPIKIILVIIFFKLVTKKTKVTPETISMIQSRMDLMEEKIWERRRKKILHSYQNYYVREPASLHGYTNTRNIPLRGHFEHRYV
;
A
#
# COMPACT_ATOMS: atom_id res chain seq x y z
N MET A 1 11.23 11.19 -33.52
CA MET A 1 12.57 11.63 -34.01
C MET A 1 13.43 10.41 -34.32
N VAL A 2 13.46 9.40 -33.44
CA VAL A 2 13.98 8.06 -33.78
C VAL A 2 13.42 7.55 -35.11
N ASP A 3 12.11 7.66 -35.34
CA ASP A 3 11.46 7.23 -36.61
C ASP A 3 11.93 7.98 -37.86
N ILE A 4 12.59 9.13 -37.70
CA ILE A 4 13.18 9.89 -38.81
C ILE A 4 14.60 9.38 -39.08
N LEU A 5 15.36 9.08 -38.01
CA LEU A 5 16.71 8.53 -38.11
C LEU A 5 16.71 7.10 -38.67
N GLU A 6 15.70 6.30 -38.30
CA GLU A 6 15.43 4.95 -38.84
C GLU A 6 15.27 4.95 -40.38
N GLN A 7 14.78 6.05 -40.96
CA GLN A 7 14.58 6.20 -42.41
C GLN A 7 15.83 6.70 -43.15
N VAL A 8 16.91 7.05 -42.45
CA VAL A 8 18.15 7.52 -43.07
C VAL A 8 18.95 6.32 -43.57
N GLN A 9 19.08 6.19 -44.89
CA GLN A 9 20.03 5.24 -45.47
C GLN A 9 21.46 5.70 -45.20
N VAL A 10 22.20 4.89 -44.46
CA VAL A 10 23.62 5.12 -44.15
C VAL A 10 24.47 4.20 -45.00
N LEU A 11 25.34 4.79 -45.82
CA LEU A 11 26.17 4.09 -46.82
C LEU A 11 27.67 4.31 -46.60
N ASP A 12 28.06 5.33 -45.84
CA ASP A 12 29.45 5.69 -45.60
C ASP A 12 29.76 6.00 -44.12
N LEU A 13 31.04 5.92 -43.77
CA LEU A 13 31.55 6.16 -42.41
C LEU A 13 31.31 7.57 -41.85
N GLN A 14 31.14 8.57 -42.71
CA GLN A 14 30.86 9.95 -42.26
C GLN A 14 29.38 10.07 -41.84
N GLN A 15 28.48 9.46 -42.59
CA GLN A 15 27.07 9.29 -42.22
C GLN A 15 26.93 8.46 -40.94
N VAL A 16 27.68 7.36 -40.78
CA VAL A 16 27.68 6.56 -39.53
C VAL A 16 27.92 7.44 -38.31
N LYS A 17 28.96 8.30 -38.34
CA LYS A 17 29.31 9.22 -37.24
C LYS A 17 28.25 10.29 -36.98
N GLN A 18 27.66 10.85 -38.03
CA GLN A 18 26.62 11.88 -37.90
C GLN A 18 25.32 11.29 -37.32
N VAL A 19 24.88 10.14 -37.84
CA VAL A 19 23.65 9.49 -37.36
C VAL A 19 23.86 8.89 -35.97
N SER A 20 25.01 8.28 -35.65
CA SER A 20 25.27 7.70 -34.32
C SER A 20 25.25 8.76 -33.21
N SER A 21 25.99 9.86 -33.40
CA SER A 21 26.03 10.99 -32.45
C SER A 21 24.68 11.71 -32.29
N THR A 22 23.91 11.83 -33.38
CA THR A 22 22.55 12.39 -33.32
C THR A 22 21.60 11.44 -32.57
N LEU A 23 21.64 10.15 -32.88
CA LEU A 23 20.83 9.13 -32.24
C LEU A 23 21.14 9.04 -30.75
N GLU A 24 22.43 8.98 -30.37
CA GLU A 24 22.91 9.02 -28.98
C GLU A 24 22.29 10.18 -28.19
N HIS A 25 22.30 11.39 -28.75
CA HIS A 25 21.71 12.57 -28.11
C HIS A 25 20.19 12.47 -27.96
N VAL A 26 19.49 11.94 -28.98
CA VAL A 26 18.03 11.76 -28.99
C VAL A 26 17.57 10.73 -27.97
N ILE A 27 18.35 9.67 -27.74
CA ILE A 27 17.99 8.57 -26.84
C ILE A 27 18.58 8.70 -25.42
N ASN A 28 19.29 9.80 -25.12
CA ASN A 28 19.98 10.01 -23.84
C ASN A 28 19.04 10.01 -22.61
N LYS A 29 17.75 10.29 -22.80
CA LYS A 29 16.73 10.27 -21.75
C LYS A 29 15.89 8.99 -21.79
N PRO A 30 16.13 8.01 -20.89
CA PRO A 30 15.42 6.74 -20.90
C PRO A 30 13.91 6.89 -20.65
N GLU A 31 13.48 7.84 -19.82
CA GLU A 31 12.05 8.05 -19.52
C GLU A 31 11.21 8.65 -20.66
N GLU A 32 11.83 9.21 -21.71
CA GLU A 32 11.13 9.78 -22.87
C GLU A 32 10.95 8.77 -24.03
N LEU A 33 11.54 7.57 -23.93
CA LEU A 33 11.54 6.53 -24.97
C LEU A 33 10.40 5.51 -24.78
N SER A 34 9.44 5.50 -25.72
CA SER A 34 8.45 4.42 -25.82
C SER A 34 9.11 3.09 -26.18
N ASP A 35 8.51 1.96 -25.80
CA ASP A 35 9.06 0.63 -26.11
C ASP A 35 9.25 0.39 -27.62
N GLU A 36 8.43 1.02 -28.47
CA GLU A 36 8.61 0.95 -29.92
C GLU A 36 9.81 1.77 -30.39
N SER A 37 10.01 2.94 -29.80
CA SER A 37 11.18 3.77 -30.05
C SER A 37 12.48 3.11 -29.56
N GLN A 38 12.41 2.26 -28.52
CA GLN A 38 13.54 1.46 -28.04
C GLN A 38 13.96 0.42 -29.08
N VAL A 39 13.01 -0.36 -29.64
CA VAL A 39 13.28 -1.34 -30.71
C VAL A 39 13.87 -0.64 -31.94
N LYS A 40 13.22 0.42 -32.44
CA LYS A 40 13.68 1.18 -33.61
C LYS A 40 15.07 1.79 -33.40
N ALA A 41 15.39 2.27 -32.20
CA ALA A 41 16.72 2.77 -31.87
C ALA A 41 17.76 1.65 -31.88
N ALA A 42 17.43 0.47 -31.34
CA ALA A 42 18.30 -0.70 -31.36
C ALA A 42 18.59 -1.18 -32.80
N ASP A 43 17.56 -1.27 -33.63
CA ASP A 43 17.70 -1.67 -35.04
C ASP A 43 18.53 -0.64 -35.85
N THR A 44 18.30 0.65 -35.61
CA THR A 44 19.12 1.71 -36.23
C THR A 44 20.59 1.58 -35.79
N LEU A 45 20.87 1.38 -34.50
CA LEU A 45 22.23 1.15 -34.00
C LEU A 45 22.89 -0.08 -34.62
N LYS A 46 22.12 -1.16 -34.82
CA LYS A 46 22.59 -2.37 -35.51
C LYS A 46 22.93 -2.10 -36.97
N THR A 47 22.10 -1.37 -37.72
CA THR A 47 22.44 -0.99 -39.11
C THR A 47 23.71 -0.14 -39.17
N LEU A 48 23.89 0.79 -38.22
CA LEU A 48 25.12 1.60 -38.13
C LEU A 48 26.36 0.75 -37.77
N GLU A 49 26.19 -0.24 -36.91
CA GLU A 49 27.22 -1.23 -36.57
C GLU A 49 27.62 -2.05 -37.78
N GLU A 50 26.66 -2.65 -38.51
CA GLU A 50 26.91 -3.48 -39.69
C GLU A 50 27.71 -2.72 -40.77
N VAL A 51 27.41 -1.43 -40.99
CA VAL A 51 28.18 -0.57 -41.92
C VAL A 51 29.59 -0.30 -41.37
N LEU A 52 29.73 0.04 -40.08
CA LEU A 52 31.01 0.33 -39.45
C LEU A 52 31.94 -0.89 -39.42
N THR A 53 31.42 -2.07 -39.10
CA THR A 53 32.21 -3.31 -39.03
C THR A 53 32.63 -3.77 -40.43
N THR A 54 31.75 -3.64 -41.43
CA THR A 54 32.06 -3.92 -42.84
C THR A 54 33.13 -2.98 -43.41
N GLN A 55 33.02 -1.67 -43.17
CA GLN A 55 33.97 -0.66 -43.67
C GLN A 55 35.18 -0.44 -42.74
N SER A 56 35.30 -1.23 -41.65
CA SER A 56 36.34 -1.04 -40.63
C SER A 56 37.78 -1.10 -41.15
N SER A 57 38.04 -1.77 -42.28
CA SER A 57 39.35 -1.82 -42.95
C SER A 57 39.85 -0.46 -43.43
N GLU A 58 38.94 0.50 -43.65
CA GLU A 58 39.27 1.84 -44.16
C GLU A 58 39.58 2.84 -43.02
N LEU A 59 39.29 2.46 -41.77
CA LEU A 59 39.51 3.28 -40.57
C LEU A 59 40.85 3.00 -39.89
N GLY A 60 41.46 4.06 -39.34
CA GLY A 60 42.48 3.93 -38.31
C GLY A 60 41.90 3.35 -37.02
N ALA A 61 42.71 2.63 -36.23
CA ALA A 61 42.24 1.95 -35.02
C ALA A 61 41.59 2.92 -33.99
N GLU A 62 42.21 4.07 -33.73
CA GLU A 62 41.69 5.12 -32.85
C GLU A 62 40.33 5.68 -33.33
N GLU A 63 40.17 5.80 -34.66
CA GLU A 63 38.96 6.35 -35.26
C GLU A 63 37.79 5.34 -35.25
N LEU A 64 38.12 4.04 -35.41
CA LEU A 64 37.20 2.93 -35.19
C LEU A 64 36.76 2.86 -33.72
N GLU A 65 37.70 2.87 -32.77
CA GLU A 65 37.39 2.83 -31.33
C GLU A 65 36.48 4.01 -30.92
N LYS A 66 36.80 5.23 -31.37
CA LYS A 66 35.97 6.41 -31.07
C LYS A 66 34.57 6.31 -31.68
N THR A 67 34.45 5.86 -32.92
CA THR A 67 33.13 5.74 -33.59
C THR A 67 32.29 4.62 -32.98
N ALA A 68 32.92 3.50 -32.63
CA ALA A 68 32.28 2.39 -31.94
C ALA A 68 31.86 2.76 -30.50
N ALA A 69 32.63 3.56 -29.78
CA ALA A 69 32.27 4.04 -28.44
C ALA A 69 30.96 4.85 -28.43
N HIS A 70 30.72 5.70 -29.44
CA HIS A 70 29.44 6.41 -29.59
C HIS A 70 28.26 5.45 -29.84
N LEU A 71 28.45 4.41 -30.68
CA LEU A 71 27.42 3.40 -30.92
C LEU A 71 27.13 2.55 -29.67
N VAL A 72 28.17 2.18 -28.91
CA VAL A 72 28.01 1.49 -27.61
C VAL A 72 27.27 2.38 -26.61
N SER A 73 27.60 3.68 -26.53
CA SER A 73 26.88 4.64 -25.68
C SER A 73 25.40 4.74 -26.06
N GLY A 74 25.10 4.77 -27.36
CA GLY A 74 23.73 4.68 -27.87
C GLY A 74 23.04 3.37 -27.45
N ALA A 75 23.69 2.22 -27.62
CA ALA A 75 23.13 0.92 -27.24
C ALA A 75 22.87 0.83 -25.73
N VAL A 76 23.77 1.34 -24.89
CA VAL A 76 23.59 1.43 -23.43
C VAL A 76 22.39 2.29 -23.05
N ASN A 77 22.15 3.41 -23.74
CA ASN A 77 20.95 4.22 -23.52
C ASN A 77 19.66 3.45 -23.84
N VAL A 78 19.65 2.57 -24.86
CA VAL A 78 18.53 1.66 -25.12
C VAL A 78 18.39 0.61 -24.01
N LEU A 79 19.48 0.01 -23.54
CA LEU A 79 19.47 -0.94 -22.42
C LEU A 79 18.87 -0.30 -21.16
N GLU A 80 19.25 0.94 -20.83
CA GLU A 80 18.71 1.69 -19.70
C GLU A 80 17.20 1.97 -19.87
N ALA A 81 16.79 2.46 -21.05
CA ALA A 81 15.37 2.73 -21.35
C ALA A 81 14.51 1.46 -21.25
N SER A 82 15.01 0.34 -21.78
CA SER A 82 14.36 -0.97 -21.72
C SER A 82 14.23 -1.48 -20.29
N SER A 83 15.33 -1.43 -19.52
CA SER A 83 15.35 -1.78 -18.09
C SER A 83 14.33 -0.97 -17.28
N GLN A 84 14.35 0.37 -17.42
CA GLN A 84 13.43 1.23 -16.68
C GLN A 84 11.96 1.06 -17.10
N SER A 85 11.68 0.82 -18.38
CA SER A 85 10.31 0.55 -18.85
C SER A 85 9.79 -0.79 -18.30
N ALA A 86 10.58 -1.85 -18.40
CA ALA A 86 10.24 -3.16 -17.86
C ALA A 86 10.06 -3.14 -16.34
N GLY A 87 10.92 -2.44 -15.59
CA GLY A 87 10.78 -2.27 -14.14
C GLY A 87 9.46 -1.59 -13.75
N LYS A 88 9.11 -0.47 -14.42
CA LYS A 88 7.83 0.23 -14.19
C LYS A 88 6.63 -0.67 -14.50
N LYS A 89 6.65 -1.37 -15.65
CA LYS A 89 5.60 -2.35 -16.01
C LYS A 89 5.46 -3.43 -14.95
N ARG A 90 6.55 -3.93 -14.37
CA ARG A 90 6.53 -4.96 -13.33
C ARG A 90 5.90 -4.45 -12.02
N GLU A 91 6.18 -3.22 -11.62
CA GLU A 91 5.52 -2.58 -10.47
C GLU A 91 4.01 -2.37 -10.71
N GLU A 92 3.60 -2.04 -11.93
CA GLU A 92 2.20 -1.83 -12.32
C GLU A 92 1.43 -3.15 -12.57
N ALA A 93 2.10 -4.20 -13.07
CA ALA A 93 1.53 -5.48 -13.52
C ALA A 93 1.17 -6.47 -12.38
N GLN A 94 0.87 -5.96 -11.18
CA GLN A 94 0.12 -6.74 -10.18
C GLN A 94 -1.35 -6.99 -10.59
N LEU A 95 -1.73 -6.65 -11.83
CA LEU A 95 -3.09 -6.74 -12.37
C LEU A 95 -3.12 -7.19 -13.86
N GLN A 96 -3.19 -8.51 -14.08
CA GLN A 96 -3.40 -9.23 -15.37
C GLN A 96 -2.16 -9.58 -16.25
N ASN A 97 -2.41 -10.19 -17.42
CA ASN A 97 -1.57 -11.20 -18.08
C ASN A 97 -0.18 -10.74 -18.55
N ARG A 98 0.84 -11.61 -18.42
CA ARG A 98 2.26 -11.22 -18.38
C ARG A 98 3.08 -11.24 -19.68
N THR A 99 2.66 -11.92 -20.76
CA THR A 99 3.61 -12.29 -21.84
C THR A 99 3.74 -11.33 -23.02
N SER A 100 2.75 -10.48 -23.33
CA SER A 100 2.89 -9.49 -24.43
C SER A 100 3.71 -8.27 -24.03
N ASP A 101 3.69 -7.92 -22.74
CA ASP A 101 4.03 -6.56 -22.31
C ASP A 101 5.54 -6.30 -22.27
N PHE A 102 6.34 -7.37 -22.23
CA PHE A 102 7.80 -7.32 -22.16
C PHE A 102 8.52 -7.64 -23.48
N GLN A 103 7.80 -8.09 -24.53
CA GLN A 103 8.41 -8.57 -25.78
C GLN A 103 9.25 -7.48 -26.47
N LYS A 104 8.79 -6.23 -26.51
CA LYS A 104 9.55 -5.10 -27.09
C LYS A 104 10.82 -4.78 -26.28
N ASN A 105 10.78 -4.97 -24.96
CA ASN A 105 11.95 -4.76 -24.09
C ASN A 105 12.98 -5.87 -24.29
N GLU A 106 12.53 -7.14 -24.42
CA GLU A 106 13.39 -8.26 -24.81
C GLU A 106 14.07 -8.02 -26.17
N GLU A 107 13.31 -7.61 -27.18
CA GLU A 107 13.78 -7.34 -28.54
C GLU A 107 14.81 -6.21 -28.56
N ALA A 108 14.47 -5.04 -27.99
CA ALA A 108 15.39 -3.90 -27.91
C ALA A 108 16.68 -4.24 -27.14
N THR A 109 16.58 -4.95 -26.01
CA THR A 109 17.75 -5.37 -25.23
C THR A 109 18.62 -6.37 -25.99
N THR A 110 18.01 -7.36 -26.66
CA THR A 110 18.74 -8.38 -27.43
C THR A 110 19.47 -7.76 -28.61
N THR A 111 18.83 -6.88 -29.37
CA THR A 111 19.45 -6.16 -30.50
C THR A 111 20.57 -5.22 -30.03
N ALA A 112 20.38 -4.50 -28.91
CA ALA A 112 21.42 -3.64 -28.34
C ALA A 112 22.67 -4.43 -27.93
N PHE A 113 22.52 -5.59 -27.26
CA PHE A 113 23.66 -6.45 -26.93
C PHE A 113 24.35 -7.07 -28.16
N GLN A 114 23.61 -7.42 -29.22
CA GLN A 114 24.21 -7.88 -30.48
C GLN A 114 25.15 -6.82 -31.08
N ALA A 115 24.69 -5.56 -31.14
CA ALA A 115 25.52 -4.46 -31.64
C ALA A 115 26.76 -4.22 -30.76
N ILE A 116 26.61 -4.26 -29.42
CA ILE A 116 27.74 -4.12 -28.48
C ILE A 116 28.79 -5.23 -28.69
N ASP A 117 28.36 -6.50 -28.81
CA ASP A 117 29.27 -7.64 -29.00
C ASP A 117 29.99 -7.59 -30.37
N ASN A 118 29.31 -7.19 -31.44
CA ASN A 118 29.91 -7.03 -32.76
C ASN A 118 30.93 -5.87 -32.80
N LEU A 119 30.61 -4.73 -32.16
CA LEU A 119 31.54 -3.61 -32.02
C LEU A 119 32.76 -3.99 -31.15
N ALA A 120 32.54 -4.75 -30.07
CA ALA A 120 33.60 -5.28 -29.23
C ALA A 120 34.55 -6.20 -30.01
N LEU A 121 34.00 -7.10 -30.85
CA LEU A 121 34.78 -7.93 -31.78
C LEU A 121 35.62 -7.09 -32.74
N ALA A 122 35.03 -6.08 -33.39
CA ALA A 122 35.73 -5.24 -34.36
C ALA A 122 36.85 -4.41 -33.73
N MET A 123 36.66 -3.89 -32.50
CA MET A 123 37.71 -3.20 -31.76
C MET A 123 38.83 -4.17 -31.34
N ILE A 124 38.50 -5.35 -30.79
CA ILE A 124 39.48 -6.34 -30.30
C ILE A 124 40.31 -6.97 -31.44
N ASP A 125 39.77 -7.07 -32.67
CA ASP A 125 40.54 -7.48 -33.85
C ASP A 125 41.66 -6.50 -34.21
N ARG A 126 41.55 -5.22 -33.81
CA ARG A 126 42.56 -4.17 -34.04
C ARG A 126 43.53 -3.92 -32.88
N LYS A 127 43.31 -4.54 -31.72
CA LYS A 127 44.20 -4.39 -30.55
C LYS A 127 45.43 -5.29 -30.68
N TYR A 128 46.58 -4.78 -30.24
CA TYR A 128 47.82 -5.56 -30.13
C TYR A 128 47.82 -6.48 -28.90
N ARG A 129 48.72 -7.47 -28.89
CA ARG A 129 48.92 -8.40 -27.75
C ARG A 129 49.39 -7.61 -26.51
N ASP A 130 48.64 -7.75 -25.43
CA ASP A 130 48.91 -7.12 -24.12
C ASP A 130 48.97 -5.57 -24.18
N GLU A 131 48.27 -5.00 -25.16
CA GLU A 131 47.97 -3.57 -25.21
C GLU A 131 47.06 -3.15 -24.04
N LYS A 132 47.09 -1.87 -23.65
CA LYS A 132 46.18 -1.34 -22.64
C LYS A 132 44.71 -1.59 -23.05
N PRO A 133 43.83 -2.00 -22.12
CA PRO A 133 42.42 -2.20 -22.44
C PRO A 133 41.75 -0.92 -22.93
N THR A 134 40.90 -1.04 -23.95
CA THR A 134 40.01 0.05 -24.37
C THR A 134 38.85 0.09 -23.39
N LEU A 135 38.72 1.21 -22.69
CA LEU A 135 37.63 1.45 -21.75
C LEU A 135 36.55 2.27 -22.43
N VAL A 136 35.33 1.73 -22.46
CA VAL A 136 34.14 2.43 -22.96
C VAL A 136 33.22 2.66 -21.77
N GLN A 137 33.00 3.93 -21.43
CA GLN A 137 32.09 4.34 -20.36
C GLN A 137 30.88 5.05 -20.98
N ALA A 138 29.68 4.62 -20.60
CA ALA A 138 28.42 5.24 -20.98
C ALA A 138 27.56 5.37 -19.71
N LYS A 139 27.50 6.58 -19.14
CA LYS A 139 26.94 6.84 -17.80
C LYS A 139 27.61 5.92 -16.75
N ASP A 140 26.82 5.07 -16.10
CA ASP A 140 27.25 4.08 -15.10
C ASP A 140 27.59 2.70 -15.70
N PHE A 141 27.37 2.50 -17.01
CA PHE A 141 27.83 1.31 -17.71
C PHE A 141 29.32 1.43 -18.02
N LEU A 142 30.09 0.44 -17.58
CA LEU A 142 31.53 0.37 -17.80
C LEU A 142 31.85 -0.88 -18.60
N MET A 143 32.54 -0.74 -19.73
CA MET A 143 33.04 -1.86 -20.53
C MET A 143 34.55 -1.76 -20.72
N SER A 144 35.21 -2.91 -20.64
CA SER A 144 36.66 -3.08 -20.80
C SER A 144 36.94 -4.14 -21.86
N LEU A 145 37.69 -3.75 -22.90
CA LEU A 145 38.06 -4.58 -24.03
C LEU A 145 39.57 -4.78 -24.06
N ALA A 146 40.04 -6.01 -23.98
CA ALA A 146 41.47 -6.32 -23.99
C ALA A 146 41.80 -7.47 -24.94
N ARG A 147 42.97 -7.41 -25.59
CA ARG A 147 43.57 -8.55 -26.29
C ARG A 147 44.85 -8.94 -25.58
N SER A 148 44.89 -10.15 -25.04
CA SER A 148 45.90 -10.52 -24.05
C SER A 148 46.67 -11.78 -24.47
N GLY A 149 47.96 -11.83 -24.17
CA GLY A 149 48.82 -12.99 -24.42
C GLY A 149 48.52 -14.15 -23.47
N CYS A 150 48.67 -15.38 -23.94
CA CYS A 150 48.36 -16.57 -23.14
C CYS A 150 49.49 -17.06 -22.22
N GLU A 151 50.68 -16.48 -22.34
CA GLU A 151 51.89 -16.96 -21.68
C GLU A 151 52.20 -16.07 -20.47
N GLY A 152 52.05 -16.61 -19.27
CA GLY A 152 52.34 -15.88 -18.03
C GLY A 152 52.22 -16.74 -16.76
N PRO A 153 52.65 -16.20 -15.60
CA PRO A 153 52.43 -16.81 -14.29
C PRO A 153 51.07 -16.41 -13.69
N GLY A 154 50.33 -17.38 -13.15
CA GLY A 154 49.09 -17.14 -12.40
C GLY A 154 47.80 -17.08 -13.22
N ALA A 155 46.70 -16.77 -12.54
CA ALA A 155 45.37 -16.55 -13.14
C ALA A 155 45.25 -15.14 -13.73
N ARG A 156 44.47 -14.99 -14.81
CA ARG A 156 44.24 -13.70 -15.49
C ARG A 156 43.11 -12.95 -14.80
N PHE A 157 43.43 -11.79 -14.24
CA PHE A 157 42.46 -10.83 -13.69
C PHE A 157 42.00 -9.84 -14.76
N ILE A 158 40.70 -9.59 -14.85
CA ILE A 158 40.08 -8.66 -15.80
C ILE A 158 39.17 -7.73 -14.98
N GLN A 159 39.64 -6.50 -14.75
CA GLN A 159 38.89 -5.46 -14.04
C GLN A 159 37.89 -4.78 -14.97
N THR A 160 36.69 -4.53 -14.46
CA THR A 160 35.56 -4.03 -15.27
C THR A 160 35.42 -2.50 -15.24
N GLY A 161 36.55 -1.80 -15.19
CA GLY A 161 36.63 -0.35 -15.01
C GLY A 161 37.41 0.03 -13.74
N GLY A 162 38.13 1.17 -13.77
CA GLY A 162 39.25 1.43 -12.85
C GLY A 162 38.91 1.51 -11.36
N GLU A 163 37.79 2.12 -10.98
CA GLU A 163 37.43 2.32 -9.56
C GLU A 163 36.47 1.25 -9.01
N THR A 164 35.81 0.48 -9.88
CA THR A 164 34.90 -0.58 -9.42
C THR A 164 35.71 -1.76 -8.87
N LYS A 165 35.42 -2.20 -7.65
CA LYS A 165 35.98 -3.43 -7.06
C LYS A 165 35.47 -4.74 -7.74
N ALA A 166 35.04 -4.64 -9.00
CA ALA A 166 34.40 -5.67 -9.79
C ALA A 166 35.42 -6.25 -10.79
N TYR A 167 35.59 -7.58 -10.77
CA TYR A 167 36.54 -8.24 -11.67
C TYR A 167 36.19 -9.71 -11.92
N PHE A 168 36.67 -10.22 -13.05
CA PHE A 168 36.74 -11.65 -13.33
C PHE A 168 38.18 -12.16 -13.14
N GLN A 169 38.33 -13.40 -12.70
CA GLN A 169 39.60 -14.10 -12.59
C GLN A 169 39.45 -15.45 -13.31
N ILE A 170 40.21 -15.62 -14.41
CA ILE A 170 40.20 -16.82 -15.23
C ILE A 170 41.45 -17.66 -14.88
N PRO A 171 41.31 -18.93 -14.43
CA PRO A 171 42.46 -19.78 -14.12
C PRO A 171 43.38 -20.04 -15.32
N LYS A 172 44.64 -20.38 -15.04
CA LYS A 172 45.66 -20.51 -16.09
C LYS A 172 45.32 -21.60 -17.11
N ASN A 173 44.93 -22.79 -16.66
CA ASN A 173 44.62 -23.93 -17.54
C ASN A 173 43.46 -23.59 -18.49
N THR A 174 42.41 -22.97 -17.93
CA THR A 174 41.28 -22.39 -18.65
C THR A 174 41.76 -21.39 -19.70
N THR A 175 42.62 -20.43 -19.35
CA THR A 175 43.15 -19.49 -20.34
C THR A 175 43.89 -20.20 -21.47
N THR A 176 44.75 -21.18 -21.19
CA THR A 176 45.50 -21.90 -22.23
C THR A 176 44.60 -22.66 -23.21
N ASN A 177 43.47 -23.20 -22.75
CA ASN A 177 42.49 -23.89 -23.61
C ASN A 177 41.69 -22.92 -24.50
N LEU A 178 41.63 -21.62 -24.15
CA LEU A 178 40.91 -20.58 -24.89
C LEU A 178 41.77 -19.83 -25.91
N CYS A 179 43.05 -20.15 -25.99
CA CYS A 179 44.01 -19.43 -26.81
C CYS A 179 43.91 -19.79 -28.29
N ILE A 180 43.83 -18.75 -29.13
CA ILE A 180 43.99 -18.88 -30.57
C ILE A 180 45.22 -18.06 -30.96
N ASN A 181 46.16 -18.70 -31.65
CA ASN A 181 47.43 -18.08 -32.08
C ASN A 181 48.21 -17.38 -30.93
N GLY A 182 48.17 -17.96 -29.72
CA GLY A 182 48.88 -17.44 -28.54
C GLY A 182 48.27 -16.19 -27.88
N THR A 183 47.07 -15.78 -28.32
CA THR A 183 46.31 -14.65 -27.76
C THR A 183 44.85 -15.02 -27.49
N VAL A 184 44.19 -14.22 -26.66
CA VAL A 184 42.75 -14.30 -26.42
C VAL A 184 42.18 -12.90 -26.19
N GLY A 185 41.04 -12.61 -26.80
CA GLY A 185 40.27 -11.40 -26.57
C GLY A 185 39.32 -11.55 -25.38
N SER A 186 39.10 -10.48 -24.64
CA SER A 186 38.13 -10.43 -23.55
C SER A 186 37.37 -9.12 -23.56
N GLN A 187 36.05 -9.22 -23.55
CA GLN A 187 35.11 -8.14 -23.34
C GLN A 187 34.46 -8.37 -21.98
N THR A 188 34.54 -7.37 -21.09
CA THR A 188 33.82 -7.39 -19.81
C THR A 188 32.99 -6.13 -19.67
N TYR A 189 31.80 -6.23 -19.07
CA TYR A 189 31.00 -5.05 -18.74
C TYR A 189 30.42 -5.12 -17.32
N PHE A 190 30.11 -3.96 -16.76
CA PHE A 190 29.49 -3.76 -15.45
C PHE A 190 28.35 -2.76 -15.60
N THR A 191 27.19 -3.06 -15.00
CA THR A 191 26.04 -2.15 -14.94
C THR A 191 25.36 -2.24 -13.57
N PRO A 192 25.10 -1.11 -12.89
CA PRO A 192 24.33 -1.11 -11.65
C PRO A 192 22.85 -1.49 -11.83
N GLN A 193 22.28 -1.25 -13.01
CA GLN A 193 20.90 -1.58 -13.36
C GLN A 193 20.87 -2.93 -14.09
N ASN A 194 19.85 -3.75 -13.83
CA ASN A 194 19.64 -5.04 -14.51
C ASN A 194 19.13 -4.82 -15.95
N PRO A 195 19.93 -5.07 -17.01
CA PRO A 195 19.47 -4.86 -18.38
C PRO A 195 18.45 -5.92 -18.83
N PHE A 196 18.34 -7.03 -18.09
CA PHE A 196 17.43 -8.16 -18.36
C PHE A 196 16.16 -8.08 -17.50
N GLU A 197 15.66 -6.87 -17.22
CA GLU A 197 14.49 -6.64 -16.35
C GLU A 197 13.17 -7.19 -16.94
N TYR A 198 13.15 -7.47 -18.24
CA TYR A 198 12.08 -8.18 -18.94
C TYR A 198 12.00 -9.68 -18.60
N ALA A 199 13.05 -10.27 -18.02
CA ALA A 199 13.10 -11.70 -17.69
C ALA A 199 12.10 -12.05 -16.58
N ASN A 200 11.44 -13.22 -16.67
CA ASN A 200 10.37 -13.58 -15.73
C ASN A 200 10.76 -13.41 -14.24
N ASN A 201 11.98 -13.80 -13.89
CA ASN A 201 12.53 -13.77 -12.53
C ASN A 201 13.59 -12.66 -12.30
N ALA A 202 13.45 -11.51 -12.96
CA ALA A 202 14.34 -10.36 -12.75
C ALA A 202 14.40 -9.85 -11.28
N GLU A 203 13.35 -10.08 -10.48
CA GLU A 203 13.28 -9.71 -9.05
C GLU A 203 14.31 -10.42 -8.15
N ASP A 204 14.92 -11.49 -8.67
CA ASP A 204 16.02 -12.23 -8.05
C ASP A 204 17.37 -11.52 -8.28
N VAL A 205 17.45 -10.53 -9.17
CA VAL A 205 18.66 -9.73 -9.40
C VAL A 205 18.69 -8.54 -8.45
N ARG A 206 19.59 -8.57 -7.46
CA ARG A 206 19.68 -7.55 -6.38
C ARG A 206 21.07 -6.94 -6.23
N THR A 207 21.93 -7.22 -7.20
CA THR A 207 23.30 -6.71 -7.32
C THR A 207 23.49 -6.15 -8.73
N PRO A 208 24.53 -5.33 -8.95
CA PRO A 208 24.98 -4.99 -10.30
C PRO A 208 25.19 -6.24 -11.16
N VAL A 209 24.98 -6.13 -12.46
CA VAL A 209 25.25 -7.21 -13.41
C VAL A 209 26.65 -7.04 -13.98
N LEU A 210 27.43 -8.12 -13.99
CA LEU A 210 28.71 -8.22 -14.69
C LEU A 210 28.57 -9.14 -15.89
N GLY A 211 29.20 -8.82 -17.02
CA GLY A 211 29.34 -9.74 -18.15
C GLY A 211 30.79 -10.04 -18.47
N LEU A 212 31.03 -11.26 -18.97
CA LEU A 212 32.31 -11.70 -19.54
C LEU A 212 32.05 -12.48 -20.84
N SER A 213 32.54 -11.93 -21.94
CA SER A 213 32.62 -12.58 -23.25
C SER A 213 34.09 -12.82 -23.58
N VAL A 214 34.46 -14.08 -23.81
CA VAL A 214 35.79 -14.43 -24.33
C VAL A 214 35.70 -14.53 -25.85
N LEU A 215 36.66 -13.94 -26.54
CA LEU A 215 36.65 -13.72 -27.98
C LEU A 215 37.91 -14.32 -28.60
N GLY A 216 37.74 -15.25 -29.53
CA GLY A 216 38.81 -15.76 -30.38
C GLY A 216 39.00 -14.90 -31.61
N ASP A 217 39.74 -15.39 -32.61
CA ASP A 217 39.87 -14.70 -33.90
C ASP A 217 38.49 -14.56 -34.59
N ARG A 218 37.91 -13.35 -34.46
CA ARG A 218 36.63 -12.88 -35.00
C ARG A 218 35.37 -13.66 -34.59
N ARG A 219 35.37 -14.33 -33.43
CA ARG A 219 34.15 -14.97 -32.88
C ARG A 219 34.16 -15.08 -31.36
N LYS A 220 32.97 -15.02 -30.76
CA LYS A 220 32.73 -15.35 -29.34
C LYS A 220 32.97 -16.85 -29.10
N LEU A 221 33.72 -17.18 -28.04
CA LEU A 221 34.00 -18.55 -27.65
C LEU A 221 32.97 -19.02 -26.63
N ILE A 222 32.44 -20.23 -26.82
CA ILE A 222 31.52 -20.89 -25.88
C ILE A 222 32.35 -21.72 -24.92
N VAL A 223 32.19 -21.50 -23.62
CA VAL A 223 32.93 -22.20 -22.56
C VAL A 223 31.92 -22.79 -21.59
N ARG A 224 32.00 -24.10 -21.35
CA ARG A 224 31.06 -24.89 -20.53
C ARG A 224 31.77 -26.10 -19.95
N ASN A 225 31.28 -26.60 -18.82
CA ASN A 225 31.74 -27.84 -18.17
C ASN A 225 33.22 -27.78 -17.78
N LEU A 226 33.68 -26.65 -17.26
CA LEU A 226 35.01 -26.52 -16.66
C LEU A 226 35.07 -27.32 -15.35
N GLU A 227 36.24 -27.89 -15.04
CA GLU A 227 36.48 -28.52 -13.74
C GLU A 227 36.60 -27.48 -12.61
N ASP A 228 36.56 -27.92 -11.36
CA ASP A 228 36.50 -27.03 -10.18
C ASP A 228 37.76 -26.14 -10.02
N ASP A 229 38.91 -26.59 -10.53
CA ASP A 229 40.18 -25.85 -10.58
C ASP A 229 40.36 -25.02 -11.87
N GLU A 230 39.56 -25.29 -12.91
CA GLU A 230 39.46 -24.50 -14.14
C GLU A 230 38.30 -23.48 -14.13
N SER A 231 37.46 -23.51 -13.09
CA SER A 231 36.27 -22.68 -12.97
C SER A 231 36.57 -21.18 -12.91
N ILE A 232 35.70 -20.37 -13.53
CA ILE A 232 35.87 -18.92 -13.63
C ILE A 232 35.36 -18.26 -12.35
N GLU A 233 36.20 -17.45 -11.72
CA GLU A 233 35.88 -16.69 -10.51
C GLU A 233 35.43 -15.27 -10.90
N SER A 234 34.43 -14.72 -10.20
CA SER A 234 34.03 -13.31 -10.33
C SER A 234 33.72 -12.67 -8.98
N ILE A 235 34.14 -11.41 -8.80
CA ILE A 235 33.81 -10.59 -7.64
C ILE A 235 32.85 -9.49 -8.09
N ASN A 236 31.67 -9.47 -7.48
CA ASN A 236 30.61 -8.49 -7.72
C ASN A 236 30.40 -7.62 -6.47
N PRO A 237 30.50 -6.27 -6.56
CA PRO A 237 30.22 -5.40 -5.43
C PRO A 237 28.75 -5.46 -5.02
N VAL A 238 28.50 -5.77 -3.75
CA VAL A 238 27.16 -5.76 -3.16
C VAL A 238 26.87 -4.35 -2.70
N GLN A 239 25.95 -3.65 -3.38
CA GLN A 239 25.37 -2.42 -2.83
C GLN A 239 24.65 -2.78 -1.53
N ASN A 240 24.78 -1.94 -0.49
CA ASN A 240 24.26 -2.17 0.88
C ASN A 240 22.73 -2.33 0.92
N THR A 241 22.21 -3.49 0.52
CA THR A 241 20.80 -3.90 0.59
C THR A 241 20.50 -4.53 1.95
N ALA A 242 21.46 -5.27 2.50
CA ALA A 242 21.56 -5.45 3.94
C ALA A 242 22.08 -4.12 4.55
N THR A 243 21.16 -3.28 5.02
CA THR A 243 21.48 -2.62 6.29
C THR A 243 21.81 -3.74 7.26
N PRO A 244 22.99 -3.77 7.92
CA PRO A 244 23.12 -4.64 9.07
C PRO A 244 21.99 -4.23 10.00
N VAL A 245 21.06 -5.16 10.25
CA VAL A 245 20.02 -4.95 11.25
C VAL A 245 20.78 -4.51 12.49
N ASN A 246 20.50 -3.28 12.95
CA ASN A 246 21.11 -2.76 14.18
C ASN A 246 20.48 -3.54 15.33
N GLY A 247 21.01 -4.76 15.50
CA GLY A 247 20.54 -5.75 16.43
C GLY A 247 20.44 -5.13 17.80
N THR A 248 19.57 -5.71 18.63
CA THR A 248 19.84 -5.66 20.06
C THR A 248 21.28 -6.16 20.25
N ALA A 249 22.13 -5.33 20.85
CA ALA A 249 23.49 -5.73 21.18
C ALA A 249 23.36 -6.92 22.14
N MET A 250 23.59 -8.12 21.62
CA MET A 250 23.36 -9.36 22.31
C MET A 250 24.57 -9.63 23.20
N SER A 251 24.32 -9.99 24.46
CA SER A 251 25.39 -10.38 25.38
C SER A 251 25.63 -11.89 25.33
N SER A 252 26.88 -12.31 25.16
CA SER A 252 27.31 -13.69 25.48
C SER A 252 28.45 -13.68 26.50
N ASN A 253 28.58 -14.77 27.26
CA ASN A 253 29.69 -15.08 28.16
C ASN A 253 30.02 -16.58 28.07
N SER A 254 31.00 -17.08 28.82
CA SER A 254 31.38 -18.50 28.77
C SER A 254 30.27 -19.47 29.16
N ARG A 255 29.26 -19.03 29.93
CA ARG A 255 28.21 -19.90 30.48
C ARG A 255 26.91 -19.88 29.69
N GLN A 256 26.72 -18.89 28.81
CA GLN A 256 25.48 -18.66 28.09
C GLN A 256 25.73 -18.50 26.59
N ILE A 257 25.27 -19.49 25.84
CA ILE A 257 25.10 -19.37 24.39
C ILE A 257 23.88 -18.49 24.09
N THR A 258 24.04 -17.61 23.11
CA THR A 258 22.94 -16.90 22.49
C THR A 258 22.66 -17.51 21.12
N VAL A 259 21.42 -17.93 20.86
CA VAL A 259 21.04 -18.62 19.63
C VAL A 259 20.39 -17.65 18.63
N HIS A 260 20.89 -17.67 17.40
CA HIS A 260 20.40 -16.92 16.24
C HIS A 260 19.77 -17.91 15.27
N ARG A 261 18.61 -17.59 14.70
CA ARG A 261 17.88 -18.50 13.80
C ARG A 261 17.79 -17.93 12.40
N PHE A 262 17.82 -18.81 11.40
CA PHE A 262 17.59 -18.48 10.00
C PHE A 262 16.95 -19.68 9.29
N ASN A 263 16.19 -19.43 8.23
CA ASN A 263 15.58 -20.47 7.41
C ASN A 263 16.29 -20.56 6.06
N THR A 264 16.40 -21.75 5.50
CA THR A 264 16.84 -21.97 4.12
C THR A 264 15.61 -21.97 3.21
N SER A 265 15.51 -21.00 2.30
CA SER A 265 14.38 -20.88 1.38
C SER A 265 14.48 -21.78 0.15
N GLU A 266 15.71 -22.07 -0.29
CA GLU A 266 16.03 -22.73 -1.57
C GLU A 266 17.36 -23.49 -1.49
N PRO A 267 17.56 -24.52 -2.34
CA PRO A 267 18.89 -25.07 -2.64
C PRO A 267 19.77 -24.04 -3.39
N GLY A 268 21.09 -24.26 -3.37
CA GLY A 268 22.07 -23.38 -4.02
C GLY A 268 22.47 -22.13 -3.22
N VAL A 269 21.84 -21.87 -2.07
CA VAL A 269 22.11 -20.70 -1.23
C VAL A 269 23.31 -20.95 -0.30
N ALA A 270 24.20 -19.96 -0.21
CA ALA A 270 25.23 -19.88 0.83
C ALA A 270 24.91 -18.74 1.81
N PHE A 271 25.40 -18.84 3.04
CA PHE A 271 25.15 -17.83 4.08
C PHE A 271 26.44 -17.17 4.55
N TYR A 272 26.41 -15.86 4.66
CA TYR A 272 27.47 -15.07 5.29
C TYR A 272 26.99 -14.61 6.66
N VAL A 273 27.70 -15.05 7.70
CA VAL A 273 27.42 -14.70 9.09
C VAL A 273 28.49 -13.71 9.54
N ARG A 274 28.09 -12.56 10.07
CA ARG A 274 29.00 -11.57 10.65
C ARG A 274 28.56 -11.24 12.06
N VAL A 275 29.48 -11.35 13.01
CA VAL A 275 29.24 -11.14 14.45
C VAL A 275 30.14 -10.00 14.89
N ASN A 276 29.62 -8.78 14.99
CA ASN A 276 30.42 -7.60 15.28
C ASN A 276 30.41 -7.28 16.79
N PRO A 277 31.43 -7.68 17.58
CA PRO A 277 31.51 -7.33 18.99
C PRO A 277 31.74 -5.83 19.19
N ASP A 278 31.10 -5.29 20.23
CA ASP A 278 31.29 -3.93 20.72
C ASP A 278 32.54 -3.89 21.61
N VAL A 279 33.70 -3.72 20.97
CA VAL A 279 35.01 -3.69 21.64
C VAL A 279 35.38 -2.25 21.97
N SER A 280 35.17 -1.86 23.23
CA SER A 280 35.59 -0.57 23.77
C SER A 280 36.50 -0.76 25.00
N GLY A 281 37.74 -0.27 24.92
CA GLY A 281 38.76 -0.45 25.96
C GLY A 281 39.66 -1.69 25.75
N ASP A 282 40.47 -2.00 26.77
CA ASP A 282 41.65 -2.90 26.72
C ASP A 282 41.39 -4.39 26.40
N ASP A 283 40.13 -4.83 26.24
CA ASP A 283 39.75 -6.20 25.82
C ASP A 283 40.04 -6.44 24.30
N ALA A 284 41.28 -6.19 23.85
CA ALA A 284 41.67 -6.26 22.43
C ALA A 284 41.58 -7.68 21.80
N ASN A 285 41.48 -8.72 22.64
CA ASN A 285 41.54 -10.14 22.27
C ASN A 285 40.20 -10.89 22.46
N VAL A 286 39.06 -10.24 22.25
CA VAL A 286 37.75 -10.92 22.21
C VAL A 286 37.79 -12.08 21.23
N THR A 287 37.47 -13.28 21.73
CA THR A 287 37.35 -14.50 20.92
C THR A 287 35.97 -15.10 21.12
N LEU A 288 35.25 -15.34 20.03
CA LEU A 288 33.91 -15.93 20.05
C LEU A 288 33.94 -17.31 19.41
N ARG A 289 33.08 -18.22 19.85
CA ARG A 289 32.87 -19.52 19.23
C ARG A 289 31.44 -19.61 18.72
N ALA A 290 31.30 -19.92 17.44
CA ALA A 290 30.02 -20.15 16.79
C ALA A 290 29.78 -21.65 16.62
N TYR A 291 28.55 -22.09 16.84
CA TYR A 291 28.08 -23.47 16.75
C TYR A 291 26.86 -23.50 15.84
N LEU A 292 26.88 -24.29 14.77
CA LEU A 292 25.79 -24.44 13.81
C LEU A 292 25.10 -25.79 14.01
N LYS A 293 23.76 -25.82 13.95
CA LYS A 293 22.98 -27.06 13.89
C LYS A 293 21.66 -26.85 13.14
N ARG A 294 21.15 -27.94 12.55
CA ARG A 294 19.77 -28.04 12.02
C ARG A 294 18.75 -28.07 13.17
N GLY A 295 17.67 -27.31 13.05
CA GLY A 295 16.60 -27.18 14.05
C GLY A 295 16.82 -26.05 15.09
N ASP A 296 15.95 -26.01 16.09
CA ASP A 296 15.81 -24.87 17.03
C ASP A 296 16.82 -24.80 18.19
N VAL A 297 17.57 -25.87 18.44
CA VAL A 297 18.35 -26.08 19.68
C VAL A 297 19.80 -26.45 19.38
N VAL A 298 20.70 -25.51 19.69
CA VAL A 298 22.17 -25.65 19.65
C VAL A 298 22.72 -25.60 21.07
N THR A 299 23.65 -26.49 21.42
CA THR A 299 24.40 -26.43 22.68
C THR A 299 25.88 -26.77 22.45
N PRO A 300 26.80 -26.51 23.40
CA PRO A 300 28.23 -26.81 23.21
C PRO A 300 28.52 -28.32 23.10
N GLY A 301 27.58 -29.18 23.52
CA GLY A 301 27.68 -30.64 23.42
C GLY A 301 26.80 -31.25 22.33
N ASP A 302 26.07 -30.44 21.56
CA ASP A 302 25.13 -30.88 20.53
C ASP A 302 25.04 -29.81 19.42
N TYR A 303 25.91 -29.99 18.42
CA TYR A 303 26.08 -29.13 17.25
C TYR A 303 26.55 -29.96 16.05
N SER A 304 26.36 -29.46 14.83
CA SER A 304 26.83 -30.08 13.58
C SER A 304 28.22 -29.59 13.17
N HIS A 305 28.44 -28.28 13.20
CA HIS A 305 29.72 -27.64 12.90
C HIS A 305 30.04 -26.54 13.92
N ASN A 306 31.32 -26.23 14.14
CA ASN A 306 31.72 -25.08 14.94
C ASN A 306 32.94 -24.37 14.36
N VAL A 307 33.06 -23.07 14.66
CA VAL A 307 34.24 -22.26 14.32
C VAL A 307 34.58 -21.30 15.45
N THR A 308 35.85 -20.91 15.52
CA THR A 308 36.30 -19.84 16.42
C THR A 308 36.47 -18.56 15.62
N LEU A 309 35.66 -17.55 15.92
CA LEU A 309 35.64 -16.23 15.27
C LEU A 309 36.65 -15.31 15.96
N THR A 310 37.48 -14.64 15.17
CA THR A 310 38.54 -13.74 15.64
C THR A 310 38.58 -12.46 14.82
N ARG A 311 39.40 -11.49 15.27
CA ARG A 311 39.61 -10.24 14.52
C ARG A 311 40.20 -10.44 13.11
N THR A 312 40.82 -11.59 12.82
CA THR A 312 41.50 -11.89 11.55
C THR A 312 40.73 -12.84 10.63
N GLY A 313 39.54 -13.30 11.03
CA GLY A 313 38.69 -14.20 10.27
C GLY A 313 38.04 -15.25 11.16
N TYR A 314 38.09 -16.52 10.75
CA TYR A 314 37.68 -17.65 11.58
C TYR A 314 38.67 -18.83 11.48
N THR A 315 38.70 -19.64 12.53
CA THR A 315 39.43 -20.91 12.58
C THR A 315 38.45 -22.08 12.63
N SER A 316 38.55 -23.00 11.67
CA SER A 316 37.84 -24.29 11.62
C SER A 316 38.87 -25.40 11.62
N ASP A 317 38.70 -26.44 12.43
CA ASP A 317 39.54 -27.65 12.41
C ASP A 317 41.06 -27.37 12.48
N GLY A 318 41.44 -26.35 13.25
CA GLY A 318 42.83 -25.90 13.41
C GLY A 318 43.40 -25.09 12.23
N ARG A 319 42.64 -24.87 11.15
CA ARG A 319 43.01 -24.03 10.01
C ARG A 319 42.35 -22.65 10.12
N THR A 320 43.16 -21.60 10.07
CA THR A 320 42.68 -20.21 10.11
C THR A 320 42.46 -19.69 8.70
N MET A 321 41.21 -19.35 8.39
CA MET A 321 40.83 -18.67 7.15
C MET A 321 41.17 -17.18 7.29
N THR A 322 42.26 -16.78 6.66
CA THR A 322 42.76 -15.39 6.66
C THR A 322 42.23 -14.60 5.46
N GLY A 323 42.22 -13.27 5.57
CA GLY A 323 41.75 -12.38 4.49
C GLY A 323 40.23 -12.14 4.46
N MET A 324 39.48 -12.66 5.44
CA MET A 324 38.05 -12.37 5.61
C MET A 324 37.81 -11.14 6.51
N GLN A 325 36.59 -10.60 6.49
CA GLN A 325 36.21 -9.54 7.44
C GLN A 325 36.28 -10.07 8.89
N PRO A 326 36.63 -9.22 9.88
CA PRO A 326 36.69 -9.61 11.29
C PRO A 326 35.40 -10.28 11.77
N TYR A 327 35.54 -11.37 12.55
CA TYR A 327 34.45 -12.10 13.18
C TYR A 327 33.33 -12.54 12.22
N SER A 328 33.71 -12.96 11.01
CA SER A 328 32.79 -13.50 10.01
C SER A 328 32.97 -15.01 9.80
N TRP A 329 31.92 -15.67 9.33
CA TRP A 329 31.90 -17.07 8.97
C TRP A 329 31.12 -17.25 7.67
N PHE A 330 31.77 -17.86 6.66
CA PHE A 330 31.13 -18.25 5.42
C PHE A 330 30.63 -19.69 5.52
N LEU A 331 29.33 -19.87 5.37
CA LEU A 331 28.64 -21.16 5.31
C LEU A 331 28.36 -21.50 3.85
N ASN A 332 29.16 -22.40 3.29
CA ASN A 332 28.96 -22.87 1.93
C ASN A 332 27.83 -23.91 1.85
N GLN A 333 27.38 -24.21 0.63
CA GLN A 333 26.30 -25.16 0.38
C GLN A 333 26.59 -26.57 0.92
N SER A 334 27.84 -27.04 0.85
CA SER A 334 28.21 -28.38 1.34
C SER A 334 28.23 -28.49 2.87
N THR A 335 28.43 -27.40 3.60
CA THR A 335 28.32 -27.35 5.08
C THR A 335 26.87 -27.46 5.54
N LEU A 336 25.93 -26.94 4.74
CA LEU A 336 24.51 -26.91 5.11
C LEU A 336 23.74 -28.15 4.60
N ASN A 337 24.19 -28.82 3.53
CA ASN A 337 23.55 -30.04 3.00
C ASN A 337 22.01 -29.92 2.92
N ILE A 338 21.57 -28.81 2.34
CA ILE A 338 20.17 -28.35 2.28
C ILE A 338 19.38 -29.31 1.39
N SER A 339 18.31 -29.89 1.92
CA SER A 339 17.33 -30.65 1.14
C SER A 339 16.26 -29.72 0.54
N ASP A 340 15.41 -30.22 -0.37
CA ASP A 340 14.38 -29.41 -1.05
C ASP A 340 13.23 -28.89 -0.14
N GLU A 341 13.32 -29.09 1.18
CA GLU A 341 12.35 -28.60 2.17
C GLU A 341 12.85 -27.32 2.89
N GLN A 342 11.92 -26.50 3.38
CA GLN A 342 12.26 -25.35 4.23
C GLN A 342 12.81 -25.79 5.59
N GLU A 343 14.14 -25.91 5.69
CA GLU A 343 14.82 -26.21 6.94
C GLU A 343 15.09 -24.94 7.79
N THR A 344 14.85 -25.04 9.09
CA THR A 344 15.31 -24.04 10.08
C THR A 344 16.69 -24.42 10.60
N TRP A 345 17.58 -23.44 10.65
CA TRP A 345 18.95 -23.57 11.14
C TRP A 345 19.22 -22.59 12.29
N ALA A 346 20.07 -23.01 13.21
CA ALA A 346 20.44 -22.24 14.39
C ALA A 346 21.96 -22.09 14.51
N ILE A 347 22.40 -20.87 14.86
CA ILE A 347 23.78 -20.53 15.20
C ILE A 347 23.82 -20.08 16.67
N GLY A 348 24.45 -20.89 17.53
CA GLY A 348 24.78 -20.52 18.90
C GLY A 348 26.12 -19.78 18.96
N ILE A 349 26.16 -18.62 19.60
CA ILE A 349 27.39 -17.83 19.83
C ILE A 349 27.74 -17.86 21.31
N GLN A 350 29.00 -18.17 21.62
CA GLN A 350 29.56 -18.25 22.97
C GLN A 350 30.84 -17.41 23.06
N ARG A 351 31.09 -16.71 24.16
CA ARG A 351 32.41 -16.11 24.43
C ARG A 351 33.38 -17.20 24.89
N VAL A 352 34.60 -17.21 24.35
CA VAL A 352 35.70 -18.02 24.88
C VAL A 352 36.42 -17.23 25.98
N PRO A 353 36.64 -17.77 27.18
CA PRO A 353 37.48 -17.13 28.20
C PRO A 353 38.91 -16.96 27.68
N THR A 354 39.51 -15.80 27.93
CA THR A 354 40.93 -15.55 27.69
C THR A 354 41.67 -15.54 29.02
N VAL A 355 42.91 -16.01 29.01
CA VAL A 355 43.83 -15.88 30.15
C VAL A 355 44.78 -14.74 29.82
N ASP A 356 44.96 -13.80 30.74
CA ASP A 356 45.91 -12.70 30.57
C ASP A 356 47.36 -13.14 30.89
N GLU A 357 48.33 -12.23 30.75
CA GLU A 357 49.74 -12.52 31.04
C GLU A 357 50.01 -12.79 32.54
N ASN A 358 49.07 -12.43 33.43
CA ASN A 358 49.14 -12.65 34.87
C ASN A 358 48.50 -13.98 35.31
N GLY A 359 47.80 -14.68 34.41
CA GLY A 359 47.05 -15.90 34.71
C GLY A 359 45.59 -15.66 35.14
N GLU A 360 45.10 -14.43 35.11
CA GLU A 360 43.70 -14.12 35.40
C GLU A 360 42.79 -14.46 34.20
N ILE A 361 41.61 -15.03 34.49
CA ILE A 361 40.65 -15.45 33.48
C ILE A 361 39.65 -14.32 33.22
N SER A 362 39.77 -13.65 32.07
CA SER A 362 38.76 -12.71 31.59
C SER A 362 37.55 -13.47 31.04
N ASP A 363 36.40 -13.36 31.71
CA ASP A 363 35.07 -13.85 31.28
C ASP A 363 34.00 -12.72 31.34
N SER A 364 34.39 -11.51 30.95
CA SER A 364 33.48 -10.35 30.81
C SER A 364 32.36 -10.67 29.80
N ARG A 365 31.13 -10.17 30.02
CA ARG A 365 30.07 -10.29 28.99
C ARG A 365 30.45 -9.45 27.78
N VAL A 366 30.46 -10.06 26.59
CA VAL A 366 30.69 -9.35 25.33
C VAL A 366 29.34 -9.04 24.69
N LEU A 367 29.11 -7.76 24.40
CA LEU A 367 28.02 -7.27 23.57
C LEU A 367 28.42 -7.39 22.09
N TYR A 368 27.49 -7.79 21.22
CA TYR A 368 27.73 -7.86 19.78
C TYR A 368 26.44 -7.73 18.96
N ASN A 369 26.56 -7.32 17.70
CA ASN A 369 25.49 -7.40 16.71
C ASN A 369 25.76 -8.54 15.72
N THR A 370 24.74 -9.34 15.38
CA THR A 370 24.85 -10.37 14.34
C THR A 370 24.04 -9.99 13.11
N SER A 371 24.60 -10.22 11.93
CA SER A 371 23.88 -10.26 10.66
C SER A 371 24.12 -11.59 9.96
N ILE A 372 23.05 -12.24 9.54
CA ILE A 372 23.08 -13.43 8.68
C ILE A 372 22.49 -12.99 7.34
N THR A 373 23.22 -13.17 6.25
CA THR A 373 22.78 -12.77 4.90
C THR A 373 22.95 -13.94 3.93
N ALA A 374 21.89 -14.24 3.19
CA ALA A 374 21.89 -15.29 2.17
C ALA A 374 22.33 -14.72 0.81
N TYR A 375 23.21 -15.46 0.15
CA TYR A 375 23.77 -15.17 -1.17
C TYR A 375 23.55 -16.36 -2.10
N LYS A 376 23.26 -16.08 -3.37
CA LYS A 376 23.17 -17.07 -4.45
C LYS A 376 23.72 -16.47 -5.74
N CYS A 377 24.53 -17.23 -6.45
CA CYS A 377 25.11 -16.81 -7.73
C CYS A 377 24.20 -17.26 -8.87
N ILE A 378 23.83 -16.33 -9.75
CA ILE A 378 22.92 -16.57 -10.86
C ILE A 378 23.52 -16.01 -12.16
N SER A 379 23.12 -16.59 -13.27
CA SER A 379 23.61 -16.24 -14.59
C SER A 379 22.47 -16.25 -15.60
N PHE A 380 22.52 -15.37 -16.59
CA PHE A 380 21.41 -15.22 -17.54
C PHE A 380 21.49 -16.30 -18.61
N ASP A 381 20.42 -17.07 -18.76
CA ASP A 381 20.27 -18.03 -19.85
C ASP A 381 19.59 -17.34 -21.05
N GLU A 382 20.39 -17.06 -22.08
CA GLU A 382 19.93 -16.41 -23.32
C GLU A 382 18.88 -17.22 -24.09
N THR A 383 18.76 -18.53 -23.84
CA THR A 383 17.82 -19.44 -24.51
C THR A 383 16.48 -19.52 -23.78
N MET A 384 16.50 -19.55 -22.44
CA MET A 384 15.29 -19.57 -21.61
C MET A 384 14.77 -18.18 -21.23
N LYS A 385 15.58 -17.13 -21.44
CA LYS A 385 15.28 -15.73 -21.08
C LYS A 385 15.01 -15.55 -19.57
N THR A 386 15.75 -16.29 -18.76
CA THR A 386 15.64 -16.34 -17.30
C THR A 386 17.00 -16.36 -16.63
N TRP A 387 17.04 -15.93 -15.37
CA TRP A 387 18.21 -16.10 -14.52
C TRP A 387 18.22 -17.51 -13.92
N THR A 388 19.39 -18.16 -13.93
CA THR A 388 19.58 -19.54 -13.47
C THR A 388 20.84 -19.66 -12.61
N ASP A 389 20.81 -20.53 -11.61
CA ASP A 389 21.95 -20.93 -10.78
C ASP A 389 22.79 -22.07 -11.40
N ASN A 390 22.31 -22.66 -12.50
CA ASN A 390 22.97 -23.75 -13.23
C ASN A 390 24.42 -23.41 -13.61
N GLY A 391 25.36 -24.14 -13.02
CA GLY A 391 26.80 -24.01 -13.28
C GLY A 391 27.49 -22.87 -12.53
N CYS A 392 26.85 -22.26 -11.52
CA CYS A 392 27.47 -21.25 -10.66
C CYS A 392 27.24 -21.55 -9.17
N LYS A 393 28.27 -21.36 -8.34
CA LYS A 393 28.22 -21.52 -6.88
C LYS A 393 28.87 -20.35 -6.17
N VAL A 394 28.41 -20.06 -4.94
CA VAL A 394 28.98 -19.00 -4.11
C VAL A 394 30.31 -19.47 -3.53
N GLY A 395 31.38 -18.69 -3.74
CA GLY A 395 32.71 -18.99 -3.27
C GLY A 395 33.09 -18.32 -1.94
N SER A 396 34.13 -18.83 -1.30
CA SER A 396 34.54 -18.46 0.06
C SER A 396 35.07 -17.03 0.25
N LYS A 397 35.49 -16.35 -0.83
CA LYS A 397 35.86 -14.91 -0.80
C LYS A 397 34.66 -13.96 -0.63
N THR A 398 33.43 -14.48 -0.51
CA THR A 398 32.22 -13.67 -0.28
C THR A 398 32.27 -12.95 1.07
N THR A 399 31.87 -11.68 1.07
CA THR A 399 31.78 -10.81 2.24
C THR A 399 30.50 -9.96 2.19
N GLY A 400 30.23 -9.17 3.24
CA GLY A 400 29.09 -8.24 3.25
C GLY A 400 29.14 -7.14 2.17
N GLU A 401 30.31 -6.87 1.59
CA GLU A 401 30.52 -5.84 0.53
C GLU A 401 30.69 -6.43 -0.88
N GLN A 402 30.96 -7.73 -0.98
CA GLN A 402 31.40 -8.37 -2.23
C GLN A 402 30.92 -9.81 -2.31
N LEU A 403 30.18 -10.15 -3.35
CA LEU A 403 29.81 -11.52 -3.67
C LEU A 403 30.91 -12.16 -4.52
N HIS A 404 31.35 -13.35 -4.13
CA HIS A 404 32.24 -14.18 -4.92
C HIS A 404 31.47 -15.32 -5.58
N CYS A 405 31.49 -15.40 -6.91
CA CYS A 405 30.91 -16.48 -7.68
C CYS A 405 32.00 -17.31 -8.36
N ILE A 406 31.80 -18.63 -8.40
CA ILE A 406 32.65 -19.60 -9.08
C ILE A 406 31.74 -20.31 -10.08
N CYS A 407 32.05 -20.24 -11.37
CA CYS A 407 31.19 -20.79 -12.44
C CYS A 407 31.94 -21.72 -13.40
N ASP A 408 31.31 -22.83 -13.77
CA ASP A 408 31.82 -23.85 -14.70
C ASP A 408 31.62 -23.50 -16.19
N ARG A 409 30.92 -22.40 -16.46
CA ARG A 409 30.49 -21.99 -17.80
C ARG A 409 30.47 -20.48 -17.96
N LEU A 410 30.75 -20.02 -19.18
CA LEU A 410 30.52 -18.64 -19.58
C LEU A 410 29.10 -18.46 -20.09
N THR A 411 28.37 -17.58 -19.42
CA THR A 411 27.23 -16.84 -19.95
C THR A 411 27.62 -15.37 -20.06
N PRO A 412 27.06 -14.61 -21.00
CA PRO A 412 27.44 -13.20 -21.19
C PRO A 412 26.94 -12.25 -20.10
N ALA A 413 26.15 -12.74 -19.13
CA ALA A 413 25.74 -11.99 -17.95
C ALA A 413 25.71 -12.86 -16.68
N PHE A 414 26.22 -12.31 -15.59
CA PHE A 414 26.32 -12.86 -14.25
C PHE A 414 25.79 -11.84 -13.24
N ALA A 415 25.05 -12.32 -12.25
CA ALA A 415 24.54 -11.51 -11.16
C ALA A 415 24.51 -12.30 -9.84
N GLY A 416 24.35 -11.57 -8.75
CA GLY A 416 24.04 -12.12 -7.43
C GLY A 416 22.60 -11.86 -7.03
N PHE A 417 21.93 -12.89 -6.52
CA PHE A 417 20.84 -12.71 -5.57
C PHE A 417 21.44 -12.51 -4.17
N VAL A 418 21.01 -11.44 -3.52
CA VAL A 418 21.17 -11.25 -2.07
C VAL A 418 19.77 -11.30 -1.50
N ALA A 419 19.47 -12.31 -0.68
CA ALA A 419 18.17 -12.38 -0.06
C ALA A 419 17.96 -11.12 0.79
N PRO A 420 16.82 -10.42 0.67
CA PRO A 420 16.48 -9.40 1.65
C PRO A 420 16.38 -10.13 2.99
N ASN A 421 17.17 -9.73 3.99
CA ASN A 421 17.12 -10.37 5.31
C ASN A 421 15.64 -10.40 5.77
N PRO A 422 15.03 -11.59 5.94
CA PRO A 422 13.62 -11.68 6.28
C PRO A 422 13.40 -11.05 7.66
N LEU A 423 12.28 -10.34 7.77
CA LEU A 423 11.91 -9.65 9.00
C LEU A 423 11.61 -10.70 10.08
N ASP A 424 12.53 -10.92 11.03
CA ASP A 424 12.32 -11.87 12.13
C ASP A 424 11.34 -11.30 13.16
N LEU A 425 10.06 -11.42 12.81
CA LEU A 425 8.91 -11.09 13.63
C LEU A 425 8.93 -11.79 15.00
N GLY A 426 9.63 -12.92 15.15
CA GLY A 426 9.78 -13.61 16.43
C GLY A 426 10.53 -12.77 17.47
N SER A 427 11.59 -12.07 17.05
CA SER A 427 12.34 -11.16 17.91
C SER A 427 11.58 -9.86 18.20
N SER A 428 10.79 -9.35 17.25
CA SER A 428 10.05 -8.08 17.36
C SER A 428 8.97 -8.06 18.44
N PHE A 429 8.46 -9.24 18.86
CA PHE A 429 7.57 -9.36 20.03
C PHE A 429 8.27 -9.18 21.38
N THR A 430 9.62 -9.17 21.42
CA THR A 430 10.37 -8.74 22.62
C THR A 430 10.33 -7.21 22.72
N PHE A 431 9.25 -6.72 23.32
CA PHE A 431 8.97 -5.29 23.46
C PHE A 431 10.04 -4.60 24.31
N ASN A 432 10.92 -3.83 23.67
CA ASN A 432 11.94 -3.03 24.33
C ASN A 432 11.47 -1.58 24.42
N LEU A 433 11.24 -1.12 25.65
CA LEU A 433 10.65 0.19 25.90
C LEU A 433 11.54 1.32 25.35
N ASP A 434 12.86 1.23 25.52
CA ASP A 434 13.82 2.26 25.08
C ASP A 434 13.96 2.39 23.55
N ARG A 435 13.73 1.31 22.80
CA ARG A 435 13.74 1.32 21.34
C ARG A 435 12.44 1.90 20.78
N SER A 436 11.31 1.42 21.29
CA SER A 436 9.97 1.77 20.83
C SER A 436 9.42 3.09 21.40
N VAL A 437 10.10 3.73 22.35
CA VAL A 437 9.60 4.88 23.14
C VAL A 437 8.98 5.99 22.29
N ILE A 438 9.56 6.35 21.13
CA ILE A 438 9.07 7.45 20.30
C ILE A 438 7.74 7.08 19.61
N ALA A 439 7.65 5.89 19.01
CA ALA A 439 6.42 5.41 18.38
C ALA A 439 5.32 5.18 19.43
N LEU A 440 5.67 4.61 20.59
CA LEU A 440 4.77 4.41 21.71
C LEU A 440 4.21 5.73 22.25
N VAL A 441 5.06 6.70 22.56
CA VAL A 441 4.65 8.04 23.02
C VAL A 441 3.78 8.73 21.97
N THR A 442 4.11 8.61 20.68
CA THR A 442 3.30 9.18 19.59
C THR A 442 1.88 8.58 19.57
N VAL A 443 1.75 7.24 19.65
CA VAL A 443 0.45 6.56 19.74
C VAL A 443 -0.31 6.98 21.00
N CYS A 444 0.36 7.04 22.16
CA CYS A 444 -0.25 7.45 23.43
C CYS A 444 -0.75 8.91 23.39
N VAL A 445 0.02 9.84 22.81
CA VAL A 445 -0.37 11.26 22.65
C VAL A 445 -1.58 11.38 21.71
N VAL A 446 -1.58 10.67 20.58
CA VAL A 446 -2.74 10.61 19.67
C VAL A 446 -4.00 10.11 20.38
N MET A 447 -3.89 9.06 21.19
CA MET A 447 -5.01 8.52 21.98
C MET A 447 -5.48 9.47 23.08
N ALA A 448 -4.58 10.19 23.75
CA ALA A 448 -4.93 11.20 24.74
C ALA A 448 -5.69 12.38 24.10
N LEU A 449 -5.21 12.88 22.96
CA LEU A 449 -5.88 13.92 22.18
C LEU A 449 -7.27 13.47 21.71
N TYR A 450 -7.43 12.20 21.32
CA TYR A 450 -8.74 11.63 20.99
C TYR A 450 -9.71 11.63 22.18
N ILE A 451 -9.27 11.24 23.38
CA ILE A 451 -10.13 11.24 24.59
C ILE A 451 -10.63 12.66 24.89
N VAL A 452 -9.73 13.66 24.84
CA VAL A 452 -10.10 15.08 25.01
C VAL A 452 -11.09 15.52 23.92
N ALA A 453 -10.83 15.18 22.66
CA ALA A 453 -11.72 15.51 21.55
C ALA A 453 -13.11 14.86 21.72
N VAL A 454 -13.20 13.60 22.17
CA VAL A 454 -14.48 12.92 22.45
C VAL A 454 -15.24 13.58 23.59
N PHE A 455 -14.57 14.04 24.65
CA PHE A 455 -15.23 14.75 25.76
C PHE A 455 -15.83 16.10 25.29
N ILE A 456 -15.07 16.87 24.52
CA ILE A 456 -15.54 18.11 23.87
C ILE A 456 -16.67 17.82 22.88
N GLY A 457 -16.50 16.80 22.03
CA GLY A 457 -17.45 16.38 21.02
C GLY A 457 -18.79 15.93 21.62
N ARG A 458 -18.76 15.15 22.70
CA ARG A 458 -19.96 14.73 23.45
C ARG A 458 -20.65 15.92 24.12
N SER A 459 -19.89 16.85 24.69
CA SER A 459 -20.43 18.07 25.29
C SER A 459 -21.10 18.97 24.23
N ALA A 460 -20.52 19.05 23.04
CA ALA A 460 -21.08 19.76 21.89
C ALA A 460 -22.32 19.03 21.30
N ASP A 461 -22.29 17.70 21.15
CA ASP A 461 -23.45 16.91 20.70
C ASP A 461 -24.65 17.08 21.64
N LEU A 462 -24.45 17.02 22.97
CA LEU A 462 -25.49 17.27 23.97
C LEU A 462 -26.07 18.69 23.89
N ASN A 463 -25.21 19.70 23.63
CA ASN A 463 -25.66 21.07 23.44
C ASN A 463 -26.39 21.29 22.11
N ASP A 464 -26.05 20.53 21.06
CA ASP A 464 -26.76 20.55 19.79
C ASP A 464 -28.13 19.86 19.87
N GLU A 465 -28.26 18.78 20.65
CA GLU A 465 -29.56 18.15 20.96
C GLU A 465 -30.50 19.11 21.70
N ARG A 466 -30.01 19.82 22.72
CA ARG A 466 -30.76 20.88 23.43
C ARG A 466 -31.19 22.03 22.52
N LYS A 467 -30.36 22.40 21.53
CA LYS A 467 -30.68 23.46 20.55
C LYS A 467 -31.70 23.01 19.50
N ARG A 468 -31.65 21.74 19.06
CA ARG A 468 -32.61 21.16 18.10
C ARG A 468 -34.05 21.16 18.60
N GLN A 469 -34.27 21.05 19.91
CA GLN A 469 -35.60 21.17 20.51
C GLN A 469 -36.15 22.61 20.49
N LYS A 470 -35.29 23.63 20.33
CA LYS A 470 -35.67 25.05 20.39
C LYS A 470 -35.74 25.77 19.04
N LEU A 471 -35.07 25.26 17.99
CA LEU A 471 -35.02 25.92 16.68
C LEU A 471 -35.34 24.96 15.52
N SER A 472 -36.61 24.93 15.12
CA SER A 472 -37.04 24.32 13.85
C SER A 472 -36.76 25.30 12.71
N LYS A 473 -36.09 24.82 11.65
CA LYS A 473 -35.58 25.55 10.46
C LYS A 473 -34.29 26.36 10.67
N THR A 474 -33.16 25.72 10.36
CA THR A 474 -32.02 26.42 9.74
C THR A 474 -31.44 25.55 8.64
N LYS A 475 -31.44 26.04 7.39
CA LYS A 475 -30.81 25.35 6.24
C LYS A 475 -29.29 25.59 6.31
N GLY A 476 -28.52 24.57 6.67
CA GLY A 476 -27.06 24.61 6.56
C GLY A 476 -26.58 24.46 5.12
N ASN A 477 -25.62 25.29 4.69
CA ASN A 477 -25.05 25.23 3.34
C ASN A 477 -24.35 23.89 3.09
N GLY A 478 -24.75 23.21 2.01
CA GLY A 478 -24.58 21.75 1.86
C GLY A 478 -23.17 21.24 1.58
N TYR A 479 -22.23 22.08 1.13
CA TYR A 479 -20.95 21.60 0.58
C TYR A 479 -19.85 21.43 1.65
N LEU A 480 -19.64 22.42 2.53
CA LEU A 480 -18.67 22.34 3.63
C LEU A 480 -19.04 21.30 4.71
N SER A 481 -20.28 20.81 4.70
CA SER A 481 -20.75 19.75 5.62
C SER A 481 -20.22 18.35 5.29
N HIS A 482 -19.49 18.19 4.17
CA HIS A 482 -18.92 16.92 3.71
C HIS A 482 -17.44 16.72 4.06
N HIS A 483 -16.71 17.77 4.46
CA HIS A 483 -15.30 17.68 4.84
C HIS A 483 -15.18 17.11 6.26
N LEU A 484 -14.65 15.90 6.43
CA LEU A 484 -14.70 15.16 7.70
C LEU A 484 -14.18 15.99 8.89
N TRP A 485 -12.96 16.53 8.79
CA TRP A 485 -12.32 17.38 9.80
C TRP A 485 -13.08 18.69 10.10
N VAL A 486 -13.35 19.53 9.09
CA VAL A 486 -14.11 20.80 9.27
C VAL A 486 -15.55 20.54 9.78
N SER A 487 -16.11 19.38 9.50
CA SER A 487 -17.43 18.97 9.98
C SER A 487 -17.48 18.63 11.48
N VAL A 488 -16.33 18.48 12.17
CA VAL A 488 -16.28 18.34 13.63
C VAL A 488 -16.66 19.66 14.32
N VAL A 489 -16.27 20.80 13.74
CA VAL A 489 -16.43 22.13 14.33
C VAL A 489 -17.84 22.71 14.09
N LYS A 490 -18.40 22.55 12.88
CA LYS A 490 -19.70 23.13 12.51
C LYS A 490 -20.91 22.31 12.99
N PHE A 491 -22.03 23.01 13.24
CA PHE A 491 -23.30 22.42 13.69
C PHE A 491 -23.77 21.30 12.74
N PRO A 492 -23.93 20.05 13.23
CA PRO A 492 -24.18 18.90 12.36
C PRO A 492 -25.61 18.92 11.81
N SER A 493 -25.73 19.09 10.49
CA SER A 493 -26.99 18.84 9.77
C SER A 493 -27.18 17.33 9.55
N GLY A 494 -27.68 16.60 10.56
CA GLY A 494 -28.02 15.17 10.44
C GLY A 494 -27.76 14.31 11.70
N HIS A 495 -27.84 12.99 11.57
CA HIS A 495 -27.61 12.03 12.67
C HIS A 495 -26.15 11.57 12.84
N PHE A 496 -25.24 11.98 11.94
CA PHE A 496 -23.81 11.68 12.06
C PHE A 496 -23.20 12.64 13.10
N THR A 497 -22.95 12.14 14.30
CA THR A 497 -22.60 12.95 15.50
C THR A 497 -21.15 13.45 15.44
N ARG A 498 -20.80 14.43 16.29
CA ARG A 498 -19.42 14.92 16.39
C ARG A 498 -18.49 13.83 16.92
N VAL A 499 -18.93 13.07 17.92
CA VAL A 499 -18.16 11.90 18.42
C VAL A 499 -17.87 10.89 17.30
N GLN A 500 -18.85 10.54 16.46
CA GLN A 500 -18.63 9.62 15.33
C GLN A 500 -17.62 10.18 14.31
N ARG A 501 -17.67 11.49 14.01
CA ARG A 501 -16.71 12.15 13.11
C ARG A 501 -15.28 12.09 13.66
N ILE A 502 -15.12 12.37 14.96
CA ILE A 502 -13.84 12.33 15.66
C ILE A 502 -13.24 10.92 15.63
N SER A 503 -14.05 9.88 15.84
CA SER A 503 -13.61 8.49 15.74
C SER A 503 -13.23 8.07 14.31
N CYS A 504 -13.93 8.57 13.27
CA CYS A 504 -13.49 8.40 11.88
C CYS A 504 -12.16 9.12 11.58
N CYS A 505 -11.94 10.31 12.14
CA CYS A 505 -10.68 11.05 11.99
C CYS A 505 -9.52 10.32 12.68
N LEU A 506 -9.74 9.72 13.86
CA LEU A 506 -8.75 8.87 14.52
C LEU A 506 -8.41 7.64 13.65
N SER A 507 -9.41 6.93 13.13
CA SER A 507 -9.22 5.79 12.24
C SER A 507 -8.35 6.14 11.02
N LEU A 508 -8.62 7.28 10.38
CA LEU A 508 -7.82 7.81 9.28
C LEU A 508 -6.37 8.10 9.69
N LEU A 509 -6.16 8.80 10.81
CA LEU A 509 -4.83 9.18 11.27
C LEU A 509 -4.00 7.96 11.68
N MET A 510 -4.59 7.00 12.39
CA MET A 510 -3.93 5.75 12.76
C MET A 510 -3.59 4.88 11.53
N SER A 511 -4.50 4.79 10.55
CA SER A 511 -4.23 4.08 9.29
C SER A 511 -3.10 4.76 8.49
N PHE A 512 -3.13 6.09 8.40
CA PHE A 512 -2.10 6.86 7.70
C PHE A 512 -0.73 6.72 8.39
N MET A 513 -0.68 6.77 9.72
CA MET A 513 0.53 6.57 10.51
C MET A 513 1.12 5.17 10.31
N LEU A 514 0.28 4.13 10.32
CA LEU A 514 0.71 2.74 10.05
C LEU A 514 1.31 2.59 8.64
N VAL A 515 0.63 3.09 7.61
CA VAL A 515 1.12 2.93 6.24
C VAL A 515 2.37 3.79 6.01
N ASN A 516 2.43 4.98 6.62
CA ASN A 516 3.59 5.87 6.53
C ASN A 516 4.83 5.28 7.20
N ILE A 517 4.71 4.63 8.37
CA ILE A 517 5.86 3.94 8.98
C ILE A 517 6.27 2.71 8.16
N MET A 518 5.32 1.94 7.62
CA MET A 518 5.60 0.75 6.80
C MET A 518 6.43 1.06 5.54
N PHE A 519 6.24 2.23 4.91
CA PHE A 519 7.00 2.66 3.74
C PHE A 519 8.23 3.53 4.06
N TYR A 520 8.57 3.76 5.34
CA TYR A 520 9.66 4.65 5.71
C TYR A 520 11.06 4.01 5.61
N ARG A 521 11.66 4.10 4.41
CA ARG A 521 13.07 3.75 4.18
C ARG A 521 13.98 4.91 4.63
N GLY A 522 14.29 4.96 5.92
CA GLY A 522 14.99 6.07 6.60
C GLY A 522 16.44 6.36 6.20
N ASP A 523 16.85 6.09 4.96
CA ASP A 523 18.23 6.19 4.47
C ASP A 523 18.45 7.35 3.48
N ARG A 524 17.44 8.20 3.20
CA ARG A 524 17.55 9.29 2.19
C ARG A 524 16.97 10.68 2.55
N ASP A 525 16.05 10.81 3.50
CA ASP A 525 15.09 11.94 3.48
C ASP A 525 15.01 12.83 4.72
N LEU A 526 16.05 13.63 5.00
CA LEU A 526 15.89 14.78 5.92
C LEU A 526 16.70 16.06 5.55
N LEU A 527 17.74 15.99 4.72
CA LEU A 527 18.53 17.18 4.31
C LEU A 527 19.02 17.09 2.85
N SER A 528 18.10 17.12 1.89
CA SER A 528 18.43 17.57 0.53
C SER A 528 18.72 19.08 0.55
N LYS A 529 19.99 19.45 0.79
CA LYS A 529 20.46 20.84 0.69
C LYS A 529 20.38 21.30 -0.77
N VAL A 530 19.40 22.13 -1.10
CA VAL A 530 19.33 22.81 -2.40
C VAL A 530 19.89 24.22 -2.24
N THR A 531 21.08 24.46 -2.80
CA THR A 531 21.69 25.79 -2.85
C THR A 531 21.12 26.61 -4.00
N ILE A 532 20.60 27.80 -3.69
CA ILE A 532 20.18 28.80 -4.68
C ILE A 532 20.87 30.12 -4.33
N GLY A 533 22.12 30.27 -4.81
CA GLY A 533 22.98 31.39 -4.43
C GLY A 533 23.37 31.39 -2.95
N ASP A 534 23.69 32.57 -2.43
CA ASP A 534 24.29 32.78 -1.10
C ASP A 534 23.29 32.79 0.08
N VAL A 535 22.08 32.24 -0.09
CA VAL A 535 21.05 32.18 0.97
C VAL A 535 20.63 30.75 1.24
N GLU A 536 21.06 30.20 2.37
CA GLU A 536 20.70 28.85 2.83
C GLU A 536 19.25 28.77 3.34
N LEU A 537 18.28 28.56 2.43
CA LEU A 537 16.89 28.36 2.80
C LEU A 537 16.55 26.86 2.96
N SER A 538 16.52 26.36 4.20
CA SER A 538 16.18 24.97 4.51
C SER A 538 14.67 24.70 4.35
N LEU A 539 14.22 24.35 3.14
CA LEU A 539 12.83 23.93 2.89
C LEU A 539 12.62 22.44 3.25
N PRO A 540 11.54 22.08 3.96
CA PRO A 540 11.35 20.73 4.54
C PRO A 540 10.79 19.68 3.56
N PHE A 541 10.92 19.90 2.24
CA PHE A 541 10.21 19.11 1.22
C PHE A 541 11.14 18.16 0.47
N SER A 542 11.38 16.96 1.02
CA SER A 542 11.80 15.84 0.18
C SER A 542 10.60 15.32 -0.64
N LEU A 543 10.81 15.15 -1.95
CA LEU A 543 9.82 14.53 -2.85
C LEU A 543 9.48 13.10 -2.41
N THR A 544 10.42 12.35 -1.86
CA THR A 544 10.18 10.98 -1.34
C THR A 544 9.19 10.99 -0.19
N SER A 545 9.33 11.91 0.77
CA SER A 545 8.39 12.04 1.90
C SER A 545 6.99 12.48 1.44
N PHE A 546 6.90 13.27 0.36
CA PHE A 546 5.63 13.61 -0.27
C PHE A 546 5.00 12.40 -0.99
N ILE A 547 5.80 11.58 -1.71
CA ILE A 547 5.34 10.35 -2.37
C ILE A 547 4.86 9.31 -1.35
N ILE A 548 5.62 9.06 -0.28
CA ILE A 548 5.21 8.18 0.83
C ILE A 548 3.92 8.70 1.47
N GLY A 549 3.79 10.03 1.62
CA GLY A 549 2.55 10.69 2.06
C GLY A 549 1.38 10.40 1.13
N LEU A 550 1.57 10.53 -0.19
CA LEU A 550 0.56 10.24 -1.23
C LEU A 550 0.14 8.77 -1.27
N GLN A 551 1.08 7.83 -1.16
CA GLN A 551 0.81 6.39 -1.10
C GLN A 551 0.02 6.03 0.17
N SER A 552 0.47 6.49 1.34
CA SER A 552 -0.22 6.30 2.62
C SER A 552 -1.64 6.87 2.59
N SER A 553 -1.78 8.02 1.97
CA SER A 553 -3.01 8.77 1.73
C SER A 553 -4.02 8.02 0.83
N LEU A 554 -3.53 7.30 -0.19
CA LEU A 554 -4.34 6.50 -1.11
C LEU A 554 -4.77 5.17 -0.47
N ILE A 555 -3.84 4.45 0.16
CA ILE A 555 -4.07 3.12 0.77
C ILE A 555 -5.04 3.22 1.96
N ALA A 556 -4.94 4.27 2.78
CA ALA A 556 -5.85 4.47 3.92
C ALA A 556 -7.29 4.88 3.51
N LEU A 557 -7.53 5.28 2.25
CA LEU A 557 -8.79 5.88 1.83
C LEU A 557 -9.99 4.90 1.79
N PRO A 558 -9.92 3.70 1.17
CA PRO A 558 -11.10 2.88 0.92
C PRO A 558 -11.80 2.43 2.21
N ILE A 559 -11.03 1.93 3.18
CA ILE A 559 -11.55 1.43 4.46
C ILE A 559 -12.20 2.55 5.29
N ASN A 560 -11.60 3.75 5.26
CA ASN A 560 -12.13 4.89 6.01
C ASN A 560 -13.36 5.53 5.34
N VAL A 561 -13.44 5.53 4.00
CA VAL A 561 -14.68 5.89 3.27
C VAL A 561 -15.80 4.90 3.60
N PHE A 562 -15.50 3.59 3.69
CA PHE A 562 -16.48 2.58 4.08
C PHE A 562 -17.05 2.80 5.49
N ILE A 563 -16.21 3.11 6.49
CA ILE A 563 -16.64 3.49 7.86
C ILE A 563 -17.60 4.69 7.83
N VAL A 564 -17.24 5.75 7.11
CA VAL A 564 -18.07 6.96 6.99
C VAL A 564 -19.41 6.65 6.31
N VAL A 565 -19.43 5.77 5.30
CA VAL A 565 -20.66 5.28 4.66
C VAL A 565 -21.54 4.52 5.66
N LEU A 566 -20.99 3.60 6.44
CA LEU A 566 -21.76 2.86 7.46
C LEU A 566 -22.38 3.80 8.50
N PHE A 567 -21.60 4.73 9.09
CA PHE A 567 -22.15 5.69 10.05
C PHE A 567 -23.21 6.60 9.43
N ARG A 568 -22.96 7.18 8.25
CA ARG A 568 -23.82 8.16 7.58
C ARG A 568 -25.16 7.58 7.12
N TYR A 569 -25.18 6.32 6.68
CA TYR A 569 -26.37 5.68 6.10
C TYR A 569 -27.06 4.67 7.03
N SER A 570 -26.52 4.40 8.23
CA SER A 570 -27.17 3.56 9.25
C SER A 570 -28.50 4.14 9.76
N GLY A 571 -29.52 3.28 9.85
CA GLY A 571 -30.75 3.58 10.57
C GLY A 571 -30.50 3.85 12.06
N THR A 572 -31.30 4.70 12.68
CA THR A 572 -31.46 4.69 14.14
C THR A 572 -32.36 3.52 14.51
N ARG A 573 -32.04 2.78 15.58
CA ARG A 573 -32.98 1.83 16.19
C ARG A 573 -34.27 2.61 16.45
N GLN A 574 -35.39 2.15 15.89
CA GLN A 574 -36.68 2.56 16.43
C GLN A 574 -36.72 1.97 17.83
N GLU A 575 -36.60 2.82 18.85
CA GLU A 575 -37.39 2.56 20.04
C GLU A 575 -38.81 2.40 19.54
N ALA A 576 -39.40 1.24 19.80
CA ALA A 576 -40.82 1.08 19.62
C ALA A 576 -41.43 2.20 20.47
N SER A 577 -42.09 3.17 19.82
CA SER A 577 -42.88 4.17 20.52
C SER A 577 -43.74 3.39 21.50
N THR A 578 -43.48 3.56 22.80
CA THR A 578 -44.14 2.79 23.86
C THR A 578 -45.61 2.76 23.50
N SER A 579 -46.14 1.56 23.23
CA SER A 579 -47.47 1.42 22.69
C SER A 579 -48.42 2.03 23.71
N LEU A 580 -48.85 3.26 23.43
CA LEU A 580 -49.79 3.98 24.26
C LEU A 580 -51.05 3.14 24.17
N HIS A 581 -51.31 2.40 25.25
CA HIS A 581 -52.12 1.18 25.23
C HIS A 581 -53.51 1.49 24.65
N THR A 582 -53.71 1.22 23.37
CA THR A 582 -55.04 1.02 22.79
C THR A 582 -55.50 -0.39 23.16
N SER A 583 -55.69 -0.59 24.46
CA SER A 583 -56.42 -1.72 25.01
C SER A 583 -57.75 -1.82 24.27
N LYS A 584 -58.02 -2.98 23.65
CA LYS A 584 -59.31 -3.26 23.00
C LYS A 584 -60.43 -3.07 24.04
N PRO A 585 -61.38 -2.15 23.86
CA PRO A 585 -62.48 -2.02 24.79
C PRO A 585 -63.48 -3.17 24.55
N LYS A 586 -63.48 -4.16 25.44
CA LYS A 586 -64.66 -5.00 25.68
C LYS A 586 -65.34 -4.53 26.96
N ASN A 587 -66.67 -4.45 26.88
CA ASN A 587 -67.63 -3.97 27.87
C ASN A 587 -67.73 -2.45 28.12
N LYS A 588 -68.90 -1.93 27.73
CA LYS A 588 -69.86 -1.21 28.58
C LYS A 588 -69.27 -0.59 29.87
N SER A 589 -69.08 0.73 29.90
CA SER A 589 -70.11 1.65 30.42
C SER A 589 -69.59 3.06 30.70
N ARG A 590 -70.53 4.01 30.73
CA ARG A 590 -70.54 5.25 31.53
C ARG A 590 -69.45 6.31 31.25
N TYR A 591 -69.90 7.39 30.62
CA TYR A 591 -69.29 8.73 30.71
C TYR A 591 -69.04 9.12 32.18
N GLY A 592 -67.89 9.73 32.46
CA GLY A 592 -67.52 10.24 33.77
C GLY A 592 -66.29 11.15 33.68
N VAL A 593 -66.50 12.41 33.28
CA VAL A 593 -65.51 13.47 33.45
C VAL A 593 -65.57 13.92 34.90
N THR A 594 -64.45 13.97 35.61
CA THR A 594 -64.26 15.00 36.65
C THR A 594 -62.81 15.38 36.79
N LEU A 595 -62.56 16.68 36.69
CA LEU A 595 -61.33 17.30 37.18
C LEU A 595 -61.21 17.10 38.70
N LYS A 596 -60.00 17.29 39.22
CA LYS A 596 -59.86 17.92 40.52
C LYS A 596 -58.64 18.82 40.54
N ASP A 597 -58.91 20.11 40.71
CA ASP A 597 -58.32 20.77 41.86
C ASP A 597 -59.43 21.52 42.62
N GLN A 598 -59.22 21.70 43.92
CA GLN A 598 -59.93 22.57 44.87
C GLN A 598 -61.41 22.32 45.31
N HIS A 599 -61.50 22.16 46.64
CA HIS A 599 -62.56 22.49 47.63
C HIS A 599 -63.93 21.78 47.74
N ILE A 600 -63.97 20.92 48.78
CA ILE A 600 -64.98 20.79 49.88
C ILE A 600 -66.47 20.68 49.49
N GLY A 601 -67.10 19.57 49.87
CA GLY A 601 -68.56 19.42 49.90
C GLY A 601 -69.02 17.97 49.82
N GLU A 602 -69.31 17.37 50.97
CA GLU A 602 -69.97 16.06 51.08
C GLU A 602 -71.49 16.23 50.92
N LEU A 603 -72.18 15.37 50.14
CA LEU A 603 -73.49 14.73 50.42
C LEU A 603 -74.26 14.28 49.15
N VAL A 604 -74.70 13.01 49.19
CA VAL A 604 -76.05 12.49 48.86
C VAL A 604 -76.60 12.56 47.41
N LEU A 605 -77.00 11.37 46.92
CA LEU A 605 -77.85 11.07 45.74
C LEU A 605 -79.26 11.70 45.86
N PRO A 606 -79.99 12.05 44.77
CA PRO A 606 -80.62 10.99 43.95
C PRO A 606 -80.96 11.27 42.46
N ARG A 607 -80.91 10.19 41.65
CA ARG A 607 -81.92 9.70 40.69
C ARG A 607 -82.83 10.72 39.93
N TYR A 608 -82.61 10.90 38.61
CA TYR A 608 -83.67 11.01 37.57
C TYR A 608 -83.13 10.65 36.14
N LEU A 609 -84.04 10.52 35.15
CA LEU A 609 -83.88 9.83 33.84
C LEU A 609 -83.97 10.84 32.62
N PRO A 610 -83.91 10.44 31.32
CA PRO A 610 -83.10 11.14 30.29
C PRO A 610 -83.89 11.76 29.12
N LYS A 611 -83.19 12.35 28.12
CA LYS A 611 -83.64 12.40 26.71
C LYS A 611 -82.50 12.58 25.69
N VAL A 612 -82.82 12.37 24.42
CA VAL A 612 -81.88 12.10 23.31
C VAL A 612 -81.47 13.36 22.55
N GLN A 613 -80.17 13.55 22.38
CA GLN A 613 -79.53 14.41 21.37
C GLN A 613 -78.25 13.71 20.90
N ASN A 614 -78.12 13.38 19.61
CA ASN A 614 -76.84 13.17 18.89
C ASN A 614 -77.11 12.68 17.44
N LEU A 615 -77.30 13.61 16.50
CA LEU A 615 -76.98 13.39 15.08
C LEU A 615 -75.92 14.38 14.57
N ARG A 616 -75.86 15.58 15.17
CA ARG A 616 -74.96 16.67 14.72
C ARG A 616 -73.53 16.55 15.28
N SER A 617 -73.33 15.79 16.36
CA SER A 617 -72.02 15.56 16.98
C SER A 617 -71.17 14.54 16.21
N GLU A 618 -71.76 13.42 15.76
CA GLU A 618 -71.09 12.48 14.84
C GLU A 618 -70.69 13.16 13.53
N PHE A 619 -71.54 14.06 13.01
CA PHE A 619 -71.27 14.80 11.78
C PHE A 619 -70.00 15.67 11.85
N ASN A 620 -69.73 16.29 13.01
CA ASN A 620 -68.53 17.09 13.23
C ASN A 620 -67.30 16.23 13.58
N ALA A 621 -67.49 15.10 14.27
CA ALA A 621 -66.38 14.23 14.71
C ALA A 621 -65.63 13.53 13.55
N GLU A 622 -66.29 13.28 12.42
CA GLU A 622 -65.65 12.68 11.23
C GLU A 622 -65.07 13.71 10.24
N TYR A 623 -65.29 15.02 10.45
CA TYR A 623 -64.57 16.08 9.72
C TYR A 623 -63.16 16.29 10.28
N THR A 624 -62.94 15.98 11.55
CA THR A 624 -61.62 15.97 12.22
C THR A 624 -60.82 14.67 12.02
N ALA A 625 -61.19 13.83 11.05
CA ALA A 625 -60.48 12.58 10.76
C ALA A 625 -59.06 12.86 10.24
N ASP A 626 -58.06 12.24 10.88
CA ASP A 626 -56.63 12.48 10.66
C ASP A 626 -56.22 12.40 9.16
N PRO A 627 -55.64 13.47 8.57
CA PRO A 627 -55.15 13.49 7.20
C PRO A 627 -54.19 12.34 6.82
N THR A 628 -53.52 11.71 7.79
CA THR A 628 -52.62 10.58 7.54
C THR A 628 -53.33 9.38 6.90
N ALA A 629 -54.56 9.09 7.31
CA ALA A 629 -55.36 7.97 6.78
C ALA A 629 -55.74 8.17 5.30
N TYR A 630 -55.78 9.43 4.85
CA TYR A 630 -56.07 9.81 3.48
C TYR A 630 -54.86 9.57 2.57
N ILE A 631 -53.68 10.01 3.03
CA ILE A 631 -52.39 9.84 2.34
C ILE A 631 -52.07 8.35 2.12
N ASP A 632 -52.39 7.48 3.08
CA ASP A 632 -52.15 6.04 2.95
C ASP A 632 -53.08 5.30 1.97
N ARG A 633 -54.23 5.88 1.61
CA ARG A 633 -55.05 5.39 0.49
C ARG A 633 -54.49 5.84 -0.86
N LEU A 634 -54.03 7.10 -0.95
CA LEU A 634 -53.41 7.65 -2.16
C LEU A 634 -52.12 6.91 -2.56
N LYS A 635 -51.31 6.47 -1.58
CA LYS A 635 -50.12 5.62 -1.84
C LYS A 635 -50.44 4.26 -2.48
N LYS A 636 -51.67 3.76 -2.36
CA LYS A 636 -52.09 2.47 -2.96
C LYS A 636 -52.56 2.62 -4.40
N ASP A 637 -52.80 3.84 -4.87
CA ASP A 637 -53.24 4.14 -6.22
C ASP A 637 -52.08 4.03 -7.23
N ALA A 638 -52.30 3.36 -8.36
CA ALA A 638 -51.21 2.89 -9.23
C ALA A 638 -50.36 4.03 -9.83
N ALA A 639 -50.96 5.21 -10.04
CA ALA A 639 -50.28 6.40 -10.56
C ALA A 639 -49.28 7.01 -9.55
N LEU A 640 -49.59 6.95 -8.25
CA LEU A 640 -48.71 7.46 -7.18
C LEU A 640 -47.64 6.44 -6.78
N LYS A 641 -47.78 5.18 -7.18
CA LYS A 641 -46.82 4.09 -6.92
C LYS A 641 -45.44 4.31 -7.56
N LYS A 642 -45.32 5.21 -8.54
CA LYS A 642 -44.05 5.70 -9.12
C LYS A 642 -43.40 6.84 -8.32
N VAL A 643 -44.13 7.49 -7.40
CA VAL A 643 -43.57 8.53 -6.53
C VAL A 643 -42.87 7.83 -5.38
N ASP A 644 -41.55 7.99 -5.35
CA ASP A 644 -40.63 7.40 -4.39
C ASP A 644 -41.10 7.63 -2.92
N THR A 645 -41.09 6.57 -2.11
CA THR A 645 -41.58 6.60 -0.71
C THR A 645 -40.75 7.50 0.22
N ARG A 646 -39.66 8.09 -0.30
CA ARG A 646 -38.83 9.11 0.35
C ARG A 646 -39.50 10.47 0.56
N TYR A 647 -40.63 10.77 -0.09
CA TYR A 647 -41.29 12.08 0.01
C TYR A 647 -42.45 12.08 1.03
N VAL A 648 -42.45 13.05 1.96
CA VAL A 648 -43.55 13.30 2.90
C VAL A 648 -44.39 14.46 2.40
N ILE A 649 -45.64 14.20 2.09
CA ILE A 649 -46.62 15.18 1.65
C ILE A 649 -47.31 15.75 2.90
N LYS A 650 -47.34 17.07 3.06
CA LYS A 650 -48.08 17.79 4.12
C LYS A 650 -49.07 18.75 3.48
N LYS A 651 -50.34 18.66 3.88
CA LYS A 651 -51.42 19.60 3.52
C LYS A 651 -51.63 20.55 4.72
N GLU A 652 -51.21 21.80 4.58
CA GLU A 652 -51.52 22.88 5.54
C GLU A 652 -52.59 23.78 4.90
N GLY A 653 -53.84 23.61 5.31
CA GLY A 653 -54.99 24.23 4.63
C GLY A 653 -55.09 23.78 3.17
N SER A 654 -55.25 24.74 2.26
CA SER A 654 -55.32 24.49 0.81
C SER A 654 -53.96 24.26 0.14
N LYS A 655 -52.83 24.34 0.87
CA LYS A 655 -51.48 24.28 0.29
C LYS A 655 -50.78 22.97 0.62
N VAL A 656 -50.36 22.23 -0.40
CA VAL A 656 -49.56 21.01 -0.27
C VAL A 656 -48.07 21.30 -0.44
N THR A 657 -47.27 20.79 0.48
CA THR A 657 -45.80 20.84 0.47
C THR A 657 -45.22 19.42 0.53
N VAL A 658 -44.02 19.24 -0.03
CA VAL A 658 -43.40 17.92 -0.20
C VAL A 658 -41.97 17.94 0.34
N ASP A 659 -41.76 17.34 1.51
CA ASP A 659 -40.46 17.24 2.20
C ASP A 659 -39.73 15.92 1.84
N GLN A 660 -38.44 15.95 1.52
CA GLN A 660 -37.63 14.73 1.36
C GLN A 660 -37.16 14.17 2.72
N ARG A 661 -37.48 12.91 3.04
CA ARG A 661 -36.79 12.15 4.09
C ARG A 661 -35.39 11.73 3.61
N PRO A 662 -34.37 11.78 4.47
CA PRO A 662 -33.03 11.30 4.12
C PRO A 662 -33.05 9.78 3.91
N TYR A 663 -32.61 9.34 2.73
CA TYR A 663 -32.50 7.92 2.37
C TYR A 663 -31.49 7.19 3.26
N ARG A 664 -31.90 6.07 3.85
CA ARG A 664 -31.06 5.21 4.69
C ARG A 664 -31.33 3.74 4.34
N PRO A 665 -30.50 3.12 3.48
CA PRO A 665 -30.67 1.72 3.11
C PRO A 665 -30.19 0.73 4.19
N PHE A 666 -29.33 1.15 5.13
CA PHE A 666 -28.67 0.21 6.03
C PHE A 666 -29.38 0.03 7.39
N PRO A 667 -29.48 -1.21 7.89
CA PRO A 667 -29.96 -1.52 9.24
C PRO A 667 -29.24 -0.76 10.37
N TRP A 668 -29.87 -0.74 11.55
CA TRP A 668 -29.30 -0.11 12.74
C TRP A 668 -28.05 -0.83 13.28
N TRP A 669 -27.93 -2.15 13.08
CA TRP A 669 -26.78 -2.93 13.52
C TRP A 669 -25.48 -2.56 12.78
N CYS A 670 -25.56 -2.01 11.57
CA CYS A 670 -24.39 -1.55 10.82
C CYS A 670 -23.59 -0.46 11.57
N ARG A 671 -24.23 0.25 12.52
CA ARG A 671 -23.57 1.20 13.42
C ARG A 671 -22.67 0.51 14.44
N ILE A 672 -23.04 -0.68 14.92
CA ILE A 672 -22.22 -1.46 15.85
C ILE A 672 -20.98 -1.98 15.08
N VAL A 673 -21.19 -2.49 13.87
CA VAL A 673 -20.09 -2.92 12.98
C VAL A 673 -19.12 -1.78 12.69
N ALA A 674 -19.61 -0.56 12.42
CA ALA A 674 -18.75 0.61 12.23
C ALA A 674 -17.90 0.94 13.47
N TRP A 675 -18.46 0.82 14.69
CA TRP A 675 -17.72 1.01 15.94
C TRP A 675 -16.67 -0.08 16.19
N LEU A 676 -17.01 -1.35 15.94
CA LEU A 676 -16.07 -2.47 16.05
C LEU A 676 -14.92 -2.32 15.05
N LEU A 677 -15.20 -1.90 13.82
CA LEU A 677 -14.20 -1.74 12.77
C LEU A 677 -13.25 -0.55 13.05
N VAL A 678 -13.76 0.56 13.60
CA VAL A 678 -12.89 1.64 14.11
C VAL A 678 -12.00 1.16 15.27
N ALA A 679 -12.56 0.41 16.23
CA ALA A 679 -11.78 -0.12 17.35
C ALA A 679 -10.67 -1.08 16.88
N ALA A 680 -11.00 -1.99 15.95
CA ALA A 680 -10.04 -2.92 15.36
C ALA A 680 -8.91 -2.18 14.63
N ILE A 681 -9.22 -1.18 13.78
CA ILE A 681 -8.20 -0.39 13.08
C ILE A 681 -7.29 0.33 14.06
N VAL A 682 -7.83 0.99 15.10
CA VAL A 682 -7.01 1.72 16.08
C VAL A 682 -6.08 0.79 16.84
N VAL A 683 -6.56 -0.39 17.26
CA VAL A 683 -5.74 -1.38 17.99
C VAL A 683 -4.65 -1.96 17.07
N VAL A 684 -5.01 -2.43 15.87
CA VAL A 684 -4.08 -3.04 14.91
C VAL A 684 -3.04 -2.00 14.47
N SER A 685 -3.46 -0.82 14.01
CA SER A 685 -2.54 0.23 13.58
C SER A 685 -1.65 0.71 14.71
N GLY A 686 -2.17 0.84 15.94
CA GLY A 686 -1.36 1.20 17.11
C GLY A 686 -0.29 0.15 17.42
N ALA A 687 -0.68 -1.12 17.49
CA ALA A 687 0.24 -2.23 17.76
C ALA A 687 1.35 -2.33 16.71
N PHE A 688 0.99 -2.37 15.42
CA PHE A 688 2.00 -2.46 14.35
C PHE A 688 2.88 -1.22 14.23
N THR A 689 2.37 0.00 14.48
CA THR A 689 3.23 1.21 14.51
C THR A 689 4.26 1.12 15.64
N VAL A 690 3.90 0.60 16.81
CA VAL A 690 4.83 0.39 17.93
C VAL A 690 5.84 -0.72 17.62
N LEU A 691 5.44 -1.80 16.93
CA LEU A 691 6.34 -2.86 16.49
C LEU A 691 7.38 -2.35 15.46
N TYR A 692 6.96 -1.63 14.43
CA TYR A 692 7.89 -0.98 13.49
C TYR A 692 8.79 0.06 14.19
N GLY A 693 8.28 0.78 15.19
CA GLY A 693 9.10 1.65 16.04
C GLY A 693 10.13 0.90 16.90
N ASN A 694 9.80 -0.30 17.39
CA ASN A 694 10.73 -1.18 18.11
C ASN A 694 11.89 -1.64 17.21
N GLU A 695 11.57 -1.97 15.95
CA GLU A 695 12.52 -2.35 14.91
C GLU A 695 13.43 -1.18 14.48
N TYR A 696 12.85 -0.01 14.23
CA TYR A 696 13.60 1.18 13.80
C TYR A 696 14.50 1.74 14.91
N GLY A 697 14.10 1.59 16.17
CA GLY A 697 14.81 2.17 17.31
C GLY A 697 14.77 3.70 17.32
N ARG A 698 15.39 4.28 18.35
CA ARG A 698 15.16 5.68 18.74
C ARG A 698 15.53 6.70 17.65
N ALA A 699 16.71 6.62 17.04
CA ALA A 699 17.15 7.61 16.05
C ALA A 699 16.30 7.59 14.76
N LYS A 700 16.03 6.41 14.20
CA LYS A 700 15.22 6.26 12.98
C LYS A 700 13.74 6.55 13.23
N SER A 701 13.21 6.20 14.41
CA SER A 701 11.85 6.59 14.83
C SER A 701 11.70 8.11 15.03
N GLN A 702 12.75 8.80 15.49
CA GLN A 702 12.74 10.27 15.60
C GLN A 702 12.66 10.92 14.22
N SER A 703 13.50 10.48 13.28
CA SER A 703 13.49 10.96 11.89
C SER A 703 12.16 10.65 11.18
N TRP A 704 11.63 9.44 11.39
CA TRP A 704 10.30 9.06 10.92
C TRP A 704 9.21 9.99 11.45
N LEU A 705 9.21 10.33 12.75
CA LEU A 705 8.17 11.18 13.33
C LEU A 705 8.11 12.57 12.66
N PHE A 706 9.26 13.18 12.34
CA PHE A 706 9.29 14.44 11.61
C PHE A 706 8.79 14.28 10.16
N ALA A 707 9.22 13.23 9.46
CA ALA A 707 8.73 12.92 8.11
C ALA A 707 7.21 12.69 8.09
N PHE A 708 6.69 11.88 9.02
CA PHE A 708 5.25 11.64 9.24
C PHE A 708 4.48 12.95 9.45
N LEU A 709 4.97 13.85 10.30
CA LEU A 709 4.31 15.14 10.56
C LEU A 709 4.26 16.01 9.30
N ILE A 710 5.33 16.07 8.52
CA ILE A 710 5.40 16.81 7.24
C ILE A 710 4.46 16.17 6.20
N SER A 711 4.53 14.86 6.00
CA SER A 711 3.64 14.10 5.09
C SER A 711 2.16 14.24 5.49
N PHE A 712 1.84 14.25 6.78
CA PHE A 712 0.47 14.45 7.27
C PHE A 712 -0.03 15.87 7.03
N LEU A 713 0.78 16.89 7.32
CA LEU A 713 0.43 18.29 7.06
C LEU A 713 0.22 18.55 5.55
N THR A 714 1.05 17.96 4.70
CA THR A 714 0.86 18.04 3.23
C THR A 714 -0.39 17.30 2.74
N ASP A 715 -0.74 16.13 3.28
CA ASP A 715 -2.03 15.47 2.96
C ASP A 715 -3.22 16.37 3.34
N VAL A 716 -3.20 16.94 4.55
CA VAL A 716 -4.26 17.81 5.07
C VAL A 716 -4.46 19.05 4.20
N ILE A 717 -3.37 19.69 3.76
CA ILE A 717 -3.43 20.94 2.99
C ILE A 717 -3.72 20.69 1.51
N ILE A 718 -3.08 19.69 0.89
CA ILE A 718 -3.07 19.50 -0.57
C ILE A 718 -4.04 18.40 -1.03
N LEU A 719 -3.95 17.21 -0.42
CA LEU A 719 -4.64 16.02 -0.92
C LEU A 719 -6.09 15.91 -0.43
N GLN A 720 -6.42 16.36 0.78
CA GLN A 720 -7.79 16.33 1.30
C GLN A 720 -8.81 17.12 0.47
N PRO A 721 -8.52 18.36 -0.01
CA PRO A 721 -9.38 19.05 -0.97
C PRO A 721 -9.68 18.22 -2.23
N ILE A 722 -8.66 17.58 -2.81
CA ILE A 722 -8.77 16.75 -4.03
C ILE A 722 -9.66 15.52 -3.76
N LYS A 723 -9.38 14.77 -2.68
CA LYS A 723 -10.20 13.62 -2.24
C LYS A 723 -11.67 13.98 -2.10
N ILE A 724 -11.98 15.16 -1.54
CA ILE A 724 -13.37 15.62 -1.34
C ILE A 724 -14.06 15.88 -2.68
N ILE A 725 -13.37 16.49 -3.65
CA ILE A 725 -13.91 16.72 -5.00
C ILE A 725 -14.23 15.39 -5.67
N LEU A 726 -13.30 14.43 -5.65
CA LEU A 726 -13.49 13.08 -6.20
C LEU A 726 -14.68 12.36 -5.56
N VAL A 727 -14.79 12.38 -4.23
CA VAL A 727 -15.92 11.77 -3.50
C VAL A 727 -17.26 12.45 -3.86
N ILE A 728 -17.29 13.77 -4.03
CA ILE A 728 -18.51 14.49 -4.47
C ILE A 728 -18.90 14.11 -5.91
N ILE A 729 -17.93 13.96 -6.81
CA ILE A 729 -18.15 13.52 -8.20
C ILE A 729 -18.69 12.08 -8.20
N PHE A 730 -18.03 11.16 -7.51
CA PHE A 730 -18.46 9.76 -7.35
C PHE A 730 -19.91 9.67 -6.85
N PHE A 731 -20.25 10.33 -5.74
CA PHE A 731 -21.62 10.31 -5.24
C PHE A 731 -22.64 10.99 -6.17
N LYS A 732 -22.25 12.00 -6.95
CA LYS A 732 -23.13 12.59 -7.99
C LYS A 732 -23.40 11.61 -9.14
N LEU A 733 -22.39 10.86 -9.58
CA LEU A 733 -22.52 9.85 -10.65
C LEU A 733 -23.35 8.65 -10.20
N VAL A 734 -23.09 8.14 -8.99
CA VAL A 734 -23.79 6.98 -8.41
C VAL A 734 -25.22 7.32 -7.98
N THR A 735 -25.51 8.55 -7.54
CA THR A 735 -26.87 8.95 -7.12
C THR A 735 -27.62 9.77 -8.17
N LYS A 736 -28.17 9.09 -9.19
CA LYS A 736 -29.20 9.67 -10.08
C LYS A 736 -30.39 10.18 -9.25
N LYS A 737 -30.44 11.49 -8.97
CA LYS A 737 -31.55 12.13 -8.28
C LYS A 737 -32.69 12.45 -9.25
N THR A 738 -33.74 11.64 -9.23
CA THR A 738 -35.04 12.03 -9.77
C THR A 738 -35.61 13.19 -8.94
N LYS A 739 -35.54 14.41 -9.47
CA LYS A 739 -36.25 15.56 -8.92
C LYS A 739 -37.74 15.40 -9.21
N VAL A 740 -38.58 15.57 -8.20
CA VAL A 740 -40.04 15.68 -8.38
C VAL A 740 -40.34 16.99 -9.10
N THR A 741 -41.02 16.91 -10.24
CA THR A 741 -41.44 18.08 -11.03
C THR A 741 -42.68 18.75 -10.41
N PRO A 742 -42.88 20.07 -10.61
CA PRO A 742 -44.08 20.75 -10.10
C PRO A 742 -45.39 20.18 -10.65
N GLU A 743 -45.38 19.65 -11.87
CA GLU A 743 -46.50 18.92 -12.50
C GLU A 743 -46.91 17.67 -11.71
N THR A 744 -45.94 16.98 -11.10
CA THR A 744 -46.24 15.82 -10.25
C THR A 744 -46.98 16.27 -8.98
N ILE A 745 -46.68 17.46 -8.46
CA ILE A 745 -47.32 18.02 -7.27
C ILE A 745 -48.76 18.49 -7.59
N SER A 746 -48.98 19.16 -8.73
CA SER A 746 -50.33 19.57 -9.15
C SER A 746 -51.23 18.37 -9.51
N MET A 747 -50.69 17.32 -10.13
CA MET A 747 -51.41 16.06 -10.36
C MET A 747 -51.87 15.41 -9.05
N ILE A 748 -51.01 15.41 -8.02
CA ILE A 748 -51.37 14.87 -6.70
C ILE A 748 -52.48 15.71 -6.07
N GLN A 749 -52.37 17.04 -6.08
CA GLN A 749 -53.39 17.96 -5.56
C GLN A 749 -54.76 17.67 -6.18
N SER A 750 -54.85 17.68 -7.52
CA SER A 750 -56.11 17.45 -8.24
C SER A 750 -56.75 16.08 -7.94
N ARG A 751 -55.94 15.03 -7.76
CA ARG A 751 -56.46 13.70 -7.36
C ARG A 751 -56.98 13.65 -5.93
N MET A 752 -56.42 14.44 -5.01
CA MET A 752 -56.91 14.52 -3.63
C MET A 752 -58.32 15.13 -3.60
N ASP A 753 -58.50 16.25 -4.31
CA ASP A 753 -59.75 17.00 -4.32
C ASP A 753 -60.89 16.18 -4.96
N LEU A 754 -60.62 15.49 -6.08
CA LEU A 754 -61.59 14.59 -6.75
C LEU A 754 -61.93 13.31 -5.93
N MET A 755 -61.10 12.92 -4.97
CA MET A 755 -61.46 11.88 -3.99
C MET A 755 -62.35 12.42 -2.86
N GLU A 756 -62.13 13.66 -2.40
CA GLU A 756 -62.96 14.28 -1.34
C GLU A 756 -64.43 14.38 -1.80
N GLU A 757 -64.65 14.76 -3.07
CA GLU A 757 -65.96 14.81 -3.73
C GLU A 757 -66.66 13.42 -3.78
N LYS A 758 -65.96 12.37 -4.23
CA LYS A 758 -66.51 10.99 -4.32
C LYS A 758 -66.84 10.36 -2.96
N ILE A 759 -66.28 10.86 -1.87
CA ILE A 759 -66.64 10.46 -0.51
C ILE A 759 -67.90 11.20 -0.07
N TRP A 760 -68.00 12.50 -0.38
CA TRP A 760 -69.20 13.31 -0.17
C TRP A 760 -70.45 12.74 -0.84
N GLU A 761 -70.37 12.31 -2.10
CA GLU A 761 -71.48 11.66 -2.79
C GLU A 761 -71.96 10.38 -2.10
N ARG A 762 -71.03 9.53 -1.64
CA ARG A 762 -71.36 8.28 -0.94
C ARG A 762 -72.02 8.55 0.41
N ARG A 763 -71.59 9.61 1.12
CA ARG A 763 -72.26 10.08 2.34
C ARG A 763 -73.69 10.56 2.04
N ARG A 764 -73.88 11.38 1.00
CA ARG A 764 -75.20 11.86 0.54
C ARG A 764 -76.16 10.70 0.23
N LYS A 765 -75.72 9.68 -0.52
CA LYS A 765 -76.52 8.49 -0.85
C LYS A 765 -76.89 7.65 0.39
N LYS A 766 -75.99 7.49 1.36
CA LYS A 766 -76.30 6.80 2.63
C LYS A 766 -77.35 7.54 3.47
N ILE A 767 -77.29 8.87 3.54
CA ILE A 767 -78.26 9.69 4.28
C ILE A 767 -79.66 9.54 3.65
N LEU A 768 -79.78 9.61 2.32
CA LEU A 768 -81.02 9.34 1.59
C LEU A 768 -81.60 7.95 1.89
N HIS A 769 -80.76 6.91 1.89
CA HIS A 769 -81.19 5.54 2.17
C HIS A 769 -81.62 5.34 3.65
N SER A 770 -81.00 6.07 4.58
CA SER A 770 -81.41 6.08 5.99
C SER A 770 -82.76 6.79 6.18
N TYR A 771 -83.00 7.88 5.45
CA TYR A 771 -84.30 8.58 5.47
C TYR A 771 -85.43 7.73 4.90
N GLN A 772 -85.21 7.02 3.79
CA GLN A 772 -86.21 6.10 3.22
C GLN A 772 -86.56 4.95 4.18
N ASN A 773 -85.57 4.36 4.85
CA ASN A 773 -85.81 3.26 5.77
C ASN A 773 -86.57 3.68 7.06
N TYR A 774 -86.47 4.95 7.48
CA TYR A 774 -87.03 5.41 8.77
C TYR A 774 -88.47 5.95 8.68
N TYR A 775 -88.99 6.21 7.48
CA TYR A 775 -90.32 6.82 7.28
C TYR A 775 -91.27 6.01 6.38
N VAL A 776 -90.84 4.88 5.80
CA VAL A 776 -91.64 4.11 4.80
C VAL A 776 -91.95 2.67 5.25
N ARG A 777 -91.41 2.19 6.38
CA ARG A 777 -91.78 0.91 7.01
C ARG A 777 -92.03 1.10 8.51
N GLU A 778 -93.08 0.44 9.00
CA GLU A 778 -93.55 0.38 10.41
C GLU A 778 -94.27 1.62 10.99
N PRO A 779 -95.59 1.73 10.77
CA PRO A 779 -96.52 2.28 11.76
C PRO A 779 -97.11 1.16 12.66
N ALA A 780 -97.38 1.52 13.92
CA ALA A 780 -98.22 0.79 14.90
C ALA A 780 -97.75 -0.57 15.45
N SER A 781 -96.98 -0.53 16.55
CA SER A 781 -97.43 -1.18 17.80
C SER A 781 -96.62 -0.75 19.04
N LEU A 782 -97.18 0.17 19.84
CA LEU A 782 -97.22 0.07 21.31
C LEU A 782 -98.17 1.15 21.85
N HIS A 783 -99.46 0.82 21.94
CA HIS A 783 -100.45 1.63 22.67
C HIS A 783 -100.80 0.87 23.96
N GLY A 784 -100.10 1.20 25.03
CA GLY A 784 -100.44 0.83 26.41
C GLY A 784 -100.87 2.09 27.16
N TYR A 785 -102.11 2.10 27.65
CA TYR A 785 -102.74 3.20 28.39
C TYR A 785 -101.82 3.72 29.54
N THR A 786 -101.51 5.02 29.67
CA THR A 786 -102.28 6.11 30.34
C THR A 786 -102.72 5.75 31.78
N ASN A 787 -102.84 6.60 32.80
CA ASN A 787 -102.72 8.05 33.01
C ASN A 787 -102.67 8.29 34.57
N THR A 788 -102.62 9.47 35.21
CA THR A 788 -102.58 10.90 34.84
C THR A 788 -101.89 11.67 35.98
N ARG A 789 -101.30 12.86 35.73
CA ARG A 789 -101.58 14.07 36.55
C ARG A 789 -101.13 15.35 35.84
N ASN A 790 -102.11 16.22 35.55
CA ASN A 790 -101.93 17.54 34.96
C ASN A 790 -101.50 18.57 36.02
N ILE A 791 -100.59 19.49 35.67
CA ILE A 791 -100.61 20.90 36.11
C ILE A 791 -100.21 21.76 34.87
N PRO A 792 -100.78 22.98 34.65
CA PRO A 792 -100.98 23.52 33.30
C PRO A 792 -100.14 24.79 32.99
N LEU A 793 -100.58 25.55 31.96
CA LEU A 793 -100.02 26.80 31.38
C LEU A 793 -98.89 26.54 30.36
N ARG A 794 -99.07 26.61 29.03
CA ARG A 794 -99.93 27.42 28.11
C ARG A 794 -99.44 28.86 27.91
N GLY A 795 -98.90 29.14 26.72
CA GLY A 795 -99.08 30.42 26.01
C GLY A 795 -97.88 31.37 25.99
N HIS A 796 -97.14 31.35 24.87
CA HIS A 796 -96.66 32.46 24.03
C HIS A 796 -95.44 31.96 23.23
N PHE A 797 -95.50 31.70 21.92
CA PHE A 797 -95.64 32.62 20.77
C PHE A 797 -94.53 33.68 20.66
N GLU A 798 -93.91 33.67 19.46
CA GLU A 798 -92.88 34.61 18.94
C GLU A 798 -91.50 34.63 19.62
N HIS A 799 -90.72 33.59 19.33
CA HIS A 799 -89.26 33.58 19.41
C HIS A 799 -88.70 32.97 18.10
N ARG A 800 -87.79 33.55 17.29
CA ARG A 800 -86.86 34.70 17.44
C ARG A 800 -86.00 34.56 18.72
N TYR A 801 -84.69 34.38 18.65
CA TYR A 801 -83.69 35.25 18.02
C TYR A 801 -82.54 34.34 17.51
N VAL A 802 -82.05 34.53 16.27
CA VAL A 802 -81.03 35.51 15.81
C VAL A 802 -79.62 35.06 16.16
#